data_AF-A0A347AGR7-F1
#
_entry.id   AF-A0A347AGR7-F1
#
_cell.length_a   1.000
_cell.length_b   1.000
_cell.length_c   1.000
_cell.angle_alpha   90.00
_cell.angle_beta   90.00
_cell.angle_gamma   90.00
#
_symmetry.space_group_name_H-M   'P 1'
#
loop_
_entity.id
_entity.type
_entity.pdbx_description
1 polymer ?
#
loop_
_entity_poly.entity_id
_entity_poly.type
_entity_poly.pdbx_seq_one_letter_code
_entity_poly.pdbx_strand_id
1 'polypeptide(L)'
;MKINKDFFMFIIRGMVIWLSEALGLILLTYLDIGFSVNNIITAILVIGIVSLINALFWPILSRILLPFLVFTVGIGSLLLNGLVIWVVSEIIPGISIDGGALFLVPLGLALINTLVSAILTADDDASYYRNVLRNRLKNRNKNHSGKKPGFIFLEIDGLAEETLKKAIKKGYMPTLKRWLEEGNHKIKKWETDLSSQTGASQAGILHGQNKDIPAFRWVEKENNNKVMVSTGLSDAPIIEERISNGEGLLSTNGASRTNLFSGDARDVIFTYSTLKDLKKFYNSTWYYFYSNPSNFGRTIVLFFWDIIMEVSSRWRQWRKDVKPRLKRSFIYLFVRAAANVFLREITTYTLIGDVFAGKIDAAYVTYLGYDEIAHHSGVEDDDAFYALKGLDKQFKRLENALKFELRPYHLIVQSDHGQTNGATFKQRYGYDLEELVRRLLPSGFKIHSEFDSNQDHFGQIITDPINNSKEYVKTRSDQITDKSKDFAYNAFKTINENKHVKGRLLKYINNYPKEQKEDIKPVSAEESQMIVLASGNLGLIYFTEWEKRLTYEMINQYFPDLIPGLANHEGIGFLMIRSESFGPLVIGSQGIYYLSDDTVEGVNPLKDFGPNAAHHLKRTDSFKYVPDILVNSFYDKEKNEVAAFEELIGSHGGLGGNQTKPFIMYPSTWDLSDEEIVGAEKLHEVLKSQLESSWEMKN
;
A
#
# COMPACT_ATOMS: atom_id res chain seq x y z
N MET A 1 13.66 -29.60 43.78
CA MET A 1 13.49 -28.25 43.20
C MET A 1 13.71 -28.37 41.69
N LYS A 2 12.65 -28.59 40.88
CA LYS A 2 12.80 -28.68 39.42
C LYS A 2 12.97 -27.26 38.90
N ILE A 3 14.20 -26.85 38.60
CA ILE A 3 14.45 -25.63 37.82
C ILE A 3 13.67 -25.80 36.52
N ASN A 4 12.71 -24.92 36.28
CA ASN A 4 11.88 -24.98 35.09
C ASN A 4 12.79 -24.90 33.85
N LYS A 5 12.71 -25.89 32.95
CA LYS A 5 13.53 -25.98 31.73
C LYS A 5 13.48 -24.67 30.92
N ASP A 6 12.34 -24.00 30.96
CA ASP A 6 12.14 -22.70 30.29
C ASP A 6 12.95 -21.57 30.94
N PHE A 7 13.09 -21.58 32.25
CA PHE A 7 13.90 -20.60 32.98
C PHE A 7 15.38 -20.82 32.73
N PHE A 8 15.84 -22.08 32.72
CA PHE A 8 17.22 -22.41 32.41
C PHE A 8 17.61 -22.02 30.97
N MET A 9 16.74 -22.33 29.99
CA MET A 9 16.94 -21.91 28.60
C MET A 9 16.94 -20.39 28.45
N PHE A 10 16.11 -19.67 29.21
CA PHE A 10 16.10 -18.21 29.23
C PHE A 10 17.44 -17.63 29.73
N ILE A 11 17.99 -18.17 30.82
CA ILE A 11 19.29 -17.72 31.35
C ILE A 11 20.42 -17.99 30.35
N ILE A 12 20.48 -19.20 29.76
CA ILE A 12 21.50 -19.53 28.75
C ILE A 12 21.43 -18.55 27.57
N ARG A 13 20.22 -18.29 27.06
CA ARG A 13 20.04 -17.34 25.94
C ARG A 13 20.53 -15.94 26.31
N GLY A 14 20.14 -15.44 27.49
CA GLY A 14 20.60 -14.15 27.99
C GLY A 14 22.13 -14.09 28.09
N MET A 15 22.77 -15.15 28.59
CA MET A 15 24.24 -15.23 28.64
C MET A 15 24.89 -15.26 27.26
N VAL A 16 24.32 -16.00 26.30
CA VAL A 16 24.84 -16.05 24.93
C VAL A 16 24.75 -14.68 24.27
N ILE A 17 23.62 -13.99 24.39
CA ILE A 17 23.44 -12.63 23.85
C ILE A 17 24.44 -11.68 24.51
N TRP A 18 24.54 -11.70 25.83
CA TRP A 18 25.45 -10.86 26.60
C TRP A 18 26.92 -11.05 26.21
N LEU A 19 27.38 -12.30 26.10
CA LEU A 19 28.75 -12.61 25.66
C LEU A 19 28.98 -12.23 24.19
N SER A 20 27.97 -12.38 23.34
CA SER A 20 28.07 -12.00 21.93
C SER A 20 28.14 -10.49 21.75
N GLU A 21 27.39 -9.72 22.53
CA GLU A 21 27.48 -8.25 22.56
C GLU A 21 28.85 -7.78 23.08
N ALA A 22 29.39 -8.43 24.11
CA ALA A 22 30.74 -8.11 24.62
C ALA A 22 31.83 -8.41 23.59
N LEU A 23 31.75 -9.56 22.91
CA LEU A 23 32.61 -9.85 21.76
C LEU A 23 32.41 -8.84 20.64
N GLY A 24 31.17 -8.42 20.42
CA GLY A 24 30.80 -7.42 19.45
C GLY A 24 31.45 -6.06 19.68
N LEU A 25 31.48 -5.58 20.93
CA LEU A 25 32.21 -4.37 21.27
C LEU A 25 33.69 -4.49 20.90
N ILE A 26 34.33 -5.63 21.19
CA ILE A 26 35.73 -5.85 20.82
C ILE A 26 35.90 -5.82 19.30
N LEU A 27 34.98 -6.42 18.55
CA LEU A 27 35.05 -6.37 17.08
C LEU A 27 34.90 -4.95 16.53
N LEU A 28 34.06 -4.12 17.16
CA LEU A 28 33.85 -2.73 16.75
C LEU A 28 35.06 -1.83 16.96
N THR A 29 35.98 -2.16 17.87
CA THR A 29 37.23 -1.37 18.05
C THR A 29 38.15 -1.45 16.84
N TYR A 30 38.08 -2.52 16.05
CA TYR A 30 38.89 -2.70 14.83
C TYR A 30 38.42 -1.83 13.65
N LEU A 31 37.26 -1.17 13.76
CA LEU A 31 36.72 -0.35 12.67
C LEU A 31 37.27 1.08 12.66
N ASP A 32 38.05 1.48 13.69
CA ASP A 32 38.64 2.82 13.82
C ASP A 32 37.60 3.97 13.69
N ILE A 33 36.42 3.75 14.29
CA ILE A 33 35.26 4.65 14.18
C ILE A 33 35.15 5.66 15.34
N GLY A 34 36.20 5.83 16.15
CA GLY A 34 36.16 6.61 17.40
C GLY A 34 35.68 5.81 18.61
N PHE A 35 35.89 4.49 18.61
CA PHE A 35 35.53 3.58 19.71
C PHE A 35 36.72 2.70 20.12
N SER A 36 37.04 2.65 21.42
CA SER A 36 38.09 1.78 21.94
C SER A 36 37.67 1.07 23.22
N VAL A 37 38.16 -0.17 23.41
CA VAL A 37 38.00 -0.96 24.63
C VAL A 37 39.29 -1.74 24.88
N ASN A 38 39.84 -1.60 26.08
CA ASN A 38 41.19 -2.08 26.39
C ASN A 38 41.32 -3.61 26.48
N ASN A 39 40.28 -4.31 26.95
CA ASN A 39 40.30 -5.76 27.11
C ASN A 39 38.88 -6.36 27.19
N ILE A 40 38.81 -7.69 27.09
CA ILE A 40 37.54 -8.44 27.14
C ILE A 40 36.78 -8.28 28.46
N ILE A 41 37.50 -8.13 29.58
CA ILE A 41 36.87 -7.94 30.90
C ILE A 41 36.15 -6.58 30.92
N THR A 42 36.78 -5.52 30.41
CA THR A 42 36.15 -4.20 30.25
C THR A 42 34.92 -4.28 29.34
N ALA A 43 34.99 -4.98 28.20
CA ALA A 43 33.83 -5.15 27.32
C ALA A 43 32.64 -5.84 28.02
N ILE A 44 32.92 -6.92 28.76
CA ILE A 44 31.92 -7.66 29.54
C ILE A 44 31.29 -6.77 30.61
N LEU A 45 32.10 -5.99 31.33
CA LEU A 45 31.63 -5.05 32.36
C LEU A 45 30.77 -3.93 31.76
N VAL A 46 31.20 -3.36 30.62
CA VAL A 46 30.46 -2.31 29.90
C VAL A 46 29.08 -2.82 29.50
N ILE A 47 28.99 -3.97 28.81
CA ILE A 47 27.69 -4.53 28.42
C ILE A 47 26.85 -4.82 29.67
N GLY A 48 27.42 -5.41 30.72
CA GLY A 48 26.69 -5.66 31.97
C GLY A 48 26.05 -4.40 32.56
N ILE A 49 26.80 -3.29 32.61
CA ILE A 49 26.33 -2.01 33.13
C ILE A 49 25.31 -1.37 32.17
N VAL A 50 25.56 -1.38 30.85
CA VAL A 50 24.60 -0.87 29.85
C VAL A 50 23.29 -1.64 29.91
N SER A 51 23.33 -2.98 29.97
CA SER A 51 22.14 -3.81 30.12
C SER A 51 21.37 -3.49 31.41
N LEU A 52 22.08 -3.24 32.52
CA LEU A 52 21.46 -2.85 33.78
C LEU A 52 20.81 -1.46 33.69
N ILE A 53 21.51 -0.47 33.12
CA ILE A 53 20.98 0.88 32.90
C ILE A 53 19.72 0.81 32.03
N ASN A 54 19.78 0.05 30.93
CA ASN A 54 18.62 -0.13 30.04
C ASN A 54 17.47 -0.83 30.77
N ALA A 55 17.72 -1.87 31.57
CA ALA A 55 16.66 -2.55 32.32
C ALA A 55 15.97 -1.64 33.35
N LEU A 56 16.71 -0.73 34.00
CA LEU A 56 16.19 0.13 35.07
C LEU A 56 15.63 1.46 34.56
N PHE A 57 16.37 2.16 33.71
CA PHE A 57 16.09 3.54 33.31
C PHE A 57 15.35 3.64 31.98
N TRP A 58 15.57 2.72 31.03
CA TRP A 58 14.94 2.80 29.71
C TRP A 58 13.41 2.88 29.75
N PRO A 59 12.68 2.12 30.61
CA PRO A 59 11.22 2.23 30.69
C PRO A 59 10.72 3.61 31.14
N ILE A 60 11.55 4.37 31.87
CA ILE A 60 11.24 5.74 32.29
C ILE A 60 11.63 6.71 31.17
N LEU A 61 12.84 6.54 30.64
CA LEU A 61 13.44 7.39 29.62
C LEU A 61 12.65 7.39 28.31
N SER A 62 12.25 6.21 27.82
CA SER A 62 11.42 6.06 26.61
C SER A 62 10.02 6.67 26.76
N ARG A 63 9.50 6.80 27.99
CA ARG A 63 8.24 7.50 28.24
C ARG A 63 8.41 9.01 28.24
N ILE A 64 9.45 9.53 28.90
CA ILE A 64 9.73 10.97 28.98
C ILE A 64 10.14 11.51 27.62
N LEU A 65 11.01 10.79 26.92
CA LEU A 65 11.54 11.18 25.61
C LEU A 65 10.69 10.67 24.44
N LEU A 66 9.49 10.13 24.68
CA LEU A 66 8.64 9.60 23.61
C LEU A 66 8.41 10.61 22.46
N PRO A 67 8.10 11.91 22.73
CA PRO A 67 7.95 12.88 21.65
C PRO A 67 9.24 13.05 20.83
N PHE A 68 10.41 13.02 21.48
CA PHE A 68 11.70 13.10 20.80
C PHE A 68 11.98 11.85 19.95
N LEU A 69 11.69 10.65 20.48
CA LEU A 69 11.87 9.39 19.75
C LEU A 69 10.97 9.32 18.52
N VAL A 70 9.71 9.73 18.64
CA VAL A 70 8.75 9.79 17.52
C VAL A 70 9.15 10.85 16.50
N PHE A 71 9.52 12.06 16.97
CA PHE A 71 9.96 13.16 16.09
C PHE A 71 11.19 12.79 15.25
N THR A 72 12.13 12.05 15.84
CA THR A 72 13.35 11.60 15.15
C THR A 72 13.15 10.31 14.35
N VAL A 73 11.91 9.83 14.21
CA VAL A 73 11.57 8.56 13.52
C VAL A 73 12.41 7.41 14.09
N GLY A 74 12.76 7.48 15.37
CA GLY A 74 13.53 6.49 16.11
C GLY A 74 15.05 6.67 16.11
N ILE A 75 15.63 7.56 15.29
CA ILE A 75 17.08 7.88 15.32
C ILE A 75 17.51 8.30 16.74
N GLY A 76 16.65 9.03 17.44
CA GLY A 76 16.87 9.43 18.83
C GLY A 76 17.12 8.25 19.78
N SER A 77 16.62 7.05 19.48
CA SER A 77 16.88 5.85 20.30
C SER A 77 18.33 5.36 20.17
N LEU A 78 18.93 5.45 18.98
CA LEU A 78 20.35 5.12 18.78
C LEU A 78 21.23 6.15 19.46
N LEU A 79 20.92 7.44 19.32
CA LEU A 79 21.64 8.51 20.01
C LEU A 79 21.56 8.36 21.53
N LEU A 80 20.40 7.96 22.05
CA LEU A 80 20.21 7.72 23.48
C LEU A 80 21.00 6.51 23.99
N ASN A 81 21.04 5.42 23.22
CA ASN A 81 21.90 4.28 23.52
C ASN A 81 23.39 4.66 23.47
N GLY A 82 23.79 5.46 22.47
CA GLY A 82 25.14 6.03 22.38
C GLY A 82 25.49 6.87 23.57
N LEU A 83 24.56 7.73 24.02
CA LEU A 83 24.71 8.53 25.23
C LEU A 83 24.87 7.67 26.47
N VAL A 84 24.12 6.57 26.61
CA VAL A 84 24.30 5.62 27.72
C VAL A 84 25.70 5.02 27.71
N ILE A 85 26.20 4.60 26.54
CA ILE A 85 27.57 4.06 26.41
C ILE A 85 28.61 5.14 26.74
N TRP A 86 28.39 6.38 26.31
CA TRP A 86 29.26 7.51 26.64
C TRP A 86 29.30 7.81 28.14
N VAL A 87 28.15 7.80 28.82
CA VAL A 87 28.11 7.93 30.28
C VAL A 87 28.87 6.79 30.96
N VAL A 88 28.75 5.56 30.44
CA VAL A 88 29.52 4.42 30.96
C VAL A 88 31.02 4.60 30.73
N SER A 89 31.44 5.23 29.62
CA SER A 89 32.87 5.49 29.37
C SER A 89 33.52 6.48 30.32
N GLU A 90 32.74 7.40 30.89
CA GLU A 90 33.22 8.31 31.95
C GLU A 90 33.37 7.60 33.31
N ILE A 91 32.70 6.46 33.51
CA ILE A 91 32.70 5.71 34.77
C ILE A 91 33.72 4.57 34.76
N ILE A 92 33.87 3.87 33.63
CA ILE A 92 34.72 2.69 33.49
C ILE A 92 36.01 3.07 32.75
N PRO A 93 37.18 2.98 33.41
CA PRO A 93 38.45 3.17 32.72
C PRO A 93 38.65 2.13 31.60
N GLY A 94 39.19 2.58 30.47
CA GLY A 94 39.55 1.70 29.35
C GLY A 94 38.45 1.43 28.34
N ILE A 95 37.45 2.31 28.27
CA ILE A 95 36.53 2.47 27.15
C ILE A 95 36.54 3.95 26.72
N SER A 96 36.50 4.21 25.42
CA SER A 96 36.28 5.55 24.87
C SER A 96 35.30 5.50 23.72
N ILE A 97 34.45 6.51 23.61
CA ILE A 97 33.49 6.66 22.53
C ILE A 97 33.34 8.14 22.17
N ASP A 98 33.54 8.49 20.89
CA ASP A 98 33.41 9.86 20.41
C ASP A 98 32.82 9.93 18.99
N GLY A 99 32.49 11.16 18.56
CA GLY A 99 32.08 11.45 17.19
C GLY A 99 30.97 10.52 16.64
N GLY A 100 31.27 9.88 15.50
CA GLY A 100 30.35 8.96 14.83
C GLY A 100 30.11 7.63 15.57
N ALA A 101 30.99 7.24 16.50
CA ALA A 101 30.84 6.01 17.27
C ALA A 101 29.58 6.02 18.14
N LEU A 102 29.13 7.21 18.59
CA LEU A 102 27.88 7.37 19.35
C LEU A 102 26.66 6.81 18.60
N PHE A 103 26.70 6.75 17.28
CA PHE A 103 25.64 6.17 16.46
C PHE A 103 26.01 4.76 15.97
N LEU A 104 27.24 4.59 15.48
CA LEU A 104 27.69 3.36 14.84
C LEU A 104 27.85 2.19 15.82
N VAL A 105 28.26 2.44 17.07
CA VAL A 105 28.42 1.37 18.09
C VAL A 105 27.08 0.78 18.50
N PRO A 106 26.05 1.57 18.89
CA PRO A 106 24.71 1.03 19.12
C PRO A 106 24.13 0.27 17.93
N LEU A 107 24.35 0.77 16.70
CA LEU A 107 23.89 0.09 15.49
C LEU A 107 24.63 -1.24 15.26
N GLY A 108 25.95 -1.28 15.49
CA GLY A 108 26.76 -2.49 15.41
C GLY A 108 26.36 -3.54 16.46
N LEU A 109 26.07 -3.12 17.69
CA LEU A 109 25.52 -4.00 18.71
C LEU A 109 24.14 -4.55 18.32
N ALA A 110 23.28 -3.70 17.78
CA ALA A 110 21.97 -4.13 17.27
C ALA A 110 22.10 -5.14 16.13
N LEU A 111 23.09 -4.98 15.24
CA LEU A 111 23.40 -5.95 14.18
C LEU A 111 23.78 -7.31 14.78
N ILE A 112 24.70 -7.32 15.74
CA ILE A 112 25.18 -8.53 16.37
C ILE A 112 24.05 -9.24 17.11
N ASN A 113 23.27 -8.50 17.90
CA ASN A 113 22.09 -9.03 18.58
C ASN A 113 21.10 -9.64 17.57
N THR A 114 20.79 -8.92 16.49
CA THR A 114 19.86 -9.40 15.44
C THR A 114 20.34 -10.72 14.80
N LEU A 115 21.64 -10.83 14.50
CA LEU A 115 22.24 -12.04 13.93
C LEU A 115 22.20 -13.22 14.92
N VAL A 116 22.55 -12.96 16.18
CA VAL A 116 22.57 -13.98 17.24
C VAL A 116 21.14 -14.48 17.53
N SER A 117 20.16 -13.59 17.68
CA SER A 117 18.76 -13.96 17.90
C SER A 117 18.20 -14.78 16.72
N ALA A 118 18.59 -14.46 15.49
CA ALA A 118 18.20 -15.22 14.31
C ALA A 118 18.73 -16.67 14.35
N ILE A 119 19.97 -16.88 14.79
CA ILE A 119 20.58 -18.22 14.95
C ILE A 119 19.92 -19.00 16.09
N LEU A 120 19.62 -18.32 17.21
CA LEU A 120 19.00 -18.95 18.38
C LEU A 120 17.51 -19.32 18.15
N THR A 121 16.93 -19.01 16.98
CA THR A 121 15.49 -19.12 16.70
C THR A 121 14.63 -18.51 17.81
N ALA A 122 15.15 -17.44 18.41
CA ALA A 122 14.56 -16.81 19.58
C ALA A 122 13.85 -15.52 19.16
N ASP A 123 12.54 -15.46 19.39
CA ASP A 123 11.83 -14.18 19.48
C ASP A 123 12.04 -13.62 20.89
N ASP A 124 13.13 -12.88 21.09
CA ASP A 124 13.49 -12.29 22.39
C ASP A 124 12.44 -11.30 22.90
N ASP A 125 11.65 -10.72 21.99
CA ASP A 125 10.61 -9.73 22.28
C ASP A 125 9.59 -10.24 23.30
N ALA A 126 9.08 -11.46 23.12
CA ALA A 126 8.06 -12.02 24.02
C ALA A 126 8.55 -12.10 25.47
N SER A 127 9.86 -12.23 25.70
CA SER A 127 10.44 -12.30 27.04
C SER A 127 10.53 -10.93 27.72
N TYR A 128 10.88 -9.88 26.96
CA TYR A 128 10.92 -8.50 27.45
C TYR A 128 9.52 -8.00 27.81
N TYR A 129 8.56 -8.17 26.90
CA TYR A 129 7.15 -7.80 27.12
C TYR A 129 6.55 -8.58 28.31
N ARG A 130 6.82 -9.90 28.42
CA ARG A 130 6.33 -10.76 29.51
C ARG A 130 6.80 -10.33 30.90
N ASN A 131 8.00 -9.78 31.04
CA ASN A 131 8.58 -9.46 32.35
C ASN A 131 8.36 -8.00 32.76
N VAL A 132 8.46 -7.06 31.82
CA VAL A 132 8.40 -5.62 32.11
C VAL A 132 6.97 -5.07 32.07
N LEU A 133 6.13 -5.55 31.15
CA LEU A 133 4.77 -5.01 30.95
C LEU A 133 3.70 -5.78 31.73
N ARG A 134 3.85 -7.10 31.93
CA ARG A 134 2.88 -7.95 32.65
C ARG A 134 2.56 -7.44 34.06
N ASN A 135 3.57 -7.08 34.86
CA ASN A 135 3.38 -6.64 36.24
C ASN A 135 2.72 -5.26 36.34
N ARG A 136 2.93 -4.40 35.32
CA ARG A 136 2.35 -3.05 35.27
C ARG A 136 0.92 -3.05 34.72
N LEU A 137 0.59 -3.95 33.79
CA LEU A 137 -0.74 -4.07 33.18
C LEU A 137 -1.73 -4.83 34.08
N LYS A 138 -1.28 -5.90 34.78
CA LYS A 138 -2.11 -6.61 35.77
C LYS A 138 -2.62 -5.71 36.90
N ASN A 139 -1.81 -4.75 37.35
CA ASN A 139 -2.18 -3.87 38.45
C ASN A 139 -3.02 -2.67 38.02
N ARG A 140 -3.00 -2.27 36.73
CA ARG A 140 -3.78 -1.13 36.22
C ARG A 140 -5.17 -1.50 35.70
N ASN A 141 -5.38 -2.70 35.15
CA ASN A 141 -6.57 -3.03 34.37
C ASN A 141 -7.53 -4.06 34.99
N LYS A 142 -7.48 -4.30 36.31
CA LYS A 142 -8.48 -5.16 37.01
C LYS A 142 -9.94 -4.71 36.80
N ASN A 143 -10.17 -3.47 36.38
CA ASN A 143 -11.51 -2.90 36.20
C ASN A 143 -11.92 -2.71 34.71
N HIS A 144 -11.08 -3.08 33.73
CA HIS A 144 -11.31 -2.77 32.30
C HIS A 144 -11.21 -4.00 31.37
N SER A 145 -11.33 -5.24 31.88
CA SER A 145 -11.50 -6.38 30.98
C SER A 145 -12.87 -6.24 30.29
N GLY A 146 -12.87 -5.74 29.04
CA GLY A 146 -14.08 -5.75 28.22
C GLY A 146 -14.64 -7.17 28.19
N LYS A 147 -15.92 -7.33 28.54
CA LYS A 147 -16.60 -8.65 28.52
C LYS A 147 -16.66 -9.25 27.11
N LYS A 148 -16.52 -8.40 26.08
CA LYS A 148 -16.58 -8.75 24.66
C LYS A 148 -15.21 -9.08 24.07
N PRO A 149 -15.10 -10.04 23.14
CA PRO A 149 -13.86 -10.32 22.42
C PRO A 149 -13.43 -9.13 21.56
N GLY A 150 -12.14 -8.97 21.35
CA GLY A 150 -11.56 -8.00 20.42
C GLY A 150 -11.27 -8.63 19.07
N PHE A 151 -11.12 -7.81 18.04
CA PHE A 151 -10.86 -8.28 16.68
C PHE A 151 -9.69 -7.52 16.06
N ILE A 152 -8.81 -8.22 15.35
CA ILE A 152 -7.67 -7.62 14.65
C ILE A 152 -7.71 -8.09 13.19
N PHE A 153 -8.02 -7.16 12.30
CA PHE A 153 -8.03 -7.35 10.85
C PHE A 153 -6.64 -7.02 10.30
N LEU A 154 -5.96 -8.04 9.78
CA LEU A 154 -4.61 -8.02 9.24
C LEU A 154 -4.68 -8.06 7.71
N GLU A 155 -4.67 -6.90 7.07
CA GLU A 155 -4.66 -6.81 5.62
C GLU A 155 -3.24 -7.01 5.06
N ILE A 156 -3.12 -7.93 4.11
CA ILE A 156 -1.95 -8.08 3.24
C ILE A 156 -2.30 -7.39 1.92
N ASP A 157 -1.78 -6.19 1.72
CA ASP A 157 -2.10 -5.36 0.55
C ASP A 157 -1.78 -6.12 -0.76
N GLY A 158 -2.70 -6.10 -1.73
CA GLY A 158 -2.49 -6.65 -3.08
C GLY A 158 -2.37 -8.18 -3.23
N LEU A 159 -2.61 -8.99 -2.20
CA LEU A 159 -2.43 -10.44 -2.26
C LEU A 159 -3.67 -11.22 -2.72
N ALA A 160 -3.60 -11.80 -3.92
CA ALA A 160 -4.65 -12.69 -4.42
C ALA A 160 -4.74 -14.03 -3.65
N GLU A 161 -5.94 -14.61 -3.57
CA GLU A 161 -6.21 -15.89 -2.90
C GLU A 161 -5.34 -17.03 -3.43
N GLU A 162 -5.19 -17.13 -4.76
CA GLU A 162 -4.39 -18.17 -5.39
C GLU A 162 -2.90 -18.03 -5.04
N THR A 163 -2.39 -16.81 -5.01
CA THR A 163 -1.01 -16.51 -4.65
C THR A 163 -0.74 -16.85 -3.19
N LEU A 164 -1.67 -16.50 -2.28
CA LEU A 164 -1.61 -16.91 -0.87
C LEU A 164 -1.51 -18.44 -0.75
N LYS A 165 -2.40 -19.19 -1.42
CA LYS A 165 -2.41 -20.66 -1.37
C LYS A 165 -1.08 -21.24 -1.88
N LYS A 166 -0.50 -20.67 -2.94
CA LYS A 166 0.83 -21.06 -3.44
C LYS A 166 1.93 -20.76 -2.42
N ALA A 167 1.92 -19.59 -1.79
CA ALA A 167 2.91 -19.21 -0.78
C ALA A 167 2.86 -20.14 0.46
N ILE A 168 1.64 -20.48 0.93
CA ILE A 168 1.40 -21.46 2.00
C ILE A 168 1.94 -22.83 1.60
N LYS A 169 1.59 -23.32 0.41
CA LYS A 169 2.02 -24.63 -0.09
C LYS A 169 3.54 -24.74 -0.22
N LYS A 170 4.21 -23.67 -0.69
CA LYS A 170 5.68 -23.60 -0.80
C LYS A 170 6.39 -23.39 0.55
N GLY A 171 5.66 -23.22 1.65
CA GLY A 171 6.23 -23.08 3.00
C GLY A 171 6.74 -21.70 3.35
N TYR A 172 6.32 -20.65 2.62
CA TYR A 172 6.64 -19.26 2.97
C TYR A 172 5.79 -18.73 4.12
N MET A 173 4.58 -19.29 4.33
CA MET A 173 3.66 -18.84 5.38
C MET A 173 3.29 -19.98 6.36
N PRO A 174 4.26 -20.50 7.14
CA PRO A 174 4.05 -21.65 8.03
C PRO A 174 3.06 -21.37 9.17
N THR A 175 2.90 -20.13 9.63
CA THR A 175 1.94 -19.79 10.68
C THR A 175 0.52 -19.90 10.16
N LEU A 176 0.24 -19.27 9.02
CA LEU A 176 -1.07 -19.40 8.36
C LEU A 176 -1.37 -20.83 7.94
N LYS A 177 -0.36 -21.56 7.43
CA LYS A 177 -0.47 -22.99 7.12
C LYS A 177 -0.99 -23.78 8.33
N ARG A 178 -0.37 -23.58 9.49
CA ARG A 178 -0.76 -24.27 10.73
C ARG A 178 -2.17 -23.87 11.18
N TRP A 179 -2.57 -22.60 11.06
CA TRP A 179 -3.94 -22.18 11.41
C TRP A 179 -5.01 -22.92 10.59
N LEU A 180 -4.73 -23.17 9.32
CA LEU A 180 -5.60 -23.96 8.45
C LEU A 180 -5.57 -25.46 8.81
N GLU A 181 -4.38 -26.04 9.00
CA GLU A 181 -4.21 -27.47 9.31
C GLU A 181 -4.78 -27.86 10.68
N GLU A 182 -4.70 -26.97 11.67
CA GLU A 182 -5.32 -27.14 13.00
C GLU A 182 -6.84 -26.89 12.99
N GLY A 183 -7.39 -26.40 11.87
CA GLY A 183 -8.83 -26.10 11.75
C GLY A 183 -9.27 -24.85 12.52
N ASN A 184 -8.33 -23.98 12.92
CA ASN A 184 -8.64 -22.72 13.63
C ASN A 184 -9.21 -21.65 12.69
N HIS A 185 -8.84 -21.70 11.41
CA HIS A 185 -9.24 -20.72 10.41
C HIS A 185 -9.70 -21.38 9.10
N LYS A 186 -10.55 -20.66 8.36
CA LYS A 186 -10.98 -20.98 6.99
C LYS A 186 -10.59 -19.84 6.06
N ILE A 187 -10.36 -20.14 4.77
CA ILE A 187 -10.18 -19.13 3.71
C ILE A 187 -11.42 -19.10 2.84
N LYS A 188 -11.90 -17.89 2.52
CA LYS A 188 -12.92 -17.65 1.50
C LYS A 188 -12.44 -16.57 0.54
N LYS A 189 -12.59 -16.83 -0.75
CA LYS A 189 -12.38 -15.84 -1.81
C LYS A 189 -13.57 -14.89 -1.86
N TRP A 190 -13.31 -13.62 -2.13
CA TRP A 190 -14.32 -12.64 -2.49
C TRP A 190 -13.94 -11.93 -3.79
N GLU A 191 -14.88 -11.22 -4.40
CA GLU A 191 -14.65 -10.49 -5.65
C GLU A 191 -14.66 -8.98 -5.40
N THR A 192 -13.63 -8.26 -5.87
CA THR A 192 -13.56 -6.79 -5.71
C THR A 192 -14.57 -6.06 -6.57
N ASP A 193 -14.89 -4.83 -6.19
CA ASP A 193 -15.48 -3.86 -7.12
C ASP A 193 -14.49 -3.50 -8.25
N LEU A 194 -14.99 -2.80 -9.27
CA LEU A 194 -14.17 -1.92 -10.10
C LEU A 194 -14.17 -0.51 -9.48
N SER A 195 -13.02 0.11 -9.21
CA SER A 195 -11.63 -0.34 -9.42
C SER A 195 -11.11 -1.30 -8.33
N SER A 196 -10.28 -2.27 -8.71
CA SER A 196 -9.64 -3.25 -7.81
C SER A 196 -8.36 -2.68 -7.17
N GLN A 197 -8.51 -1.80 -6.19
CA GLN A 197 -7.39 -1.03 -5.62
C GLN A 197 -7.63 -0.65 -4.15
N THR A 198 -6.55 -0.34 -3.43
CA THR A 198 -6.58 0.02 -2.01
C THR A 198 -7.55 1.15 -1.68
N GLY A 199 -7.56 2.22 -2.49
CA GLY A 199 -8.46 3.36 -2.30
C GLY A 199 -9.94 2.99 -2.29
N ALA A 200 -10.41 2.30 -3.33
CA ALA A 200 -11.81 1.90 -3.44
C ALA A 200 -12.14 0.76 -2.47
N SER A 201 -11.23 -0.21 -2.31
CA SER A 201 -11.45 -1.36 -1.43
C SER A 201 -11.47 -0.96 0.04
N GLN A 202 -10.51 -0.17 0.55
CA GLN A 202 -10.53 0.27 1.94
C GLN A 202 -11.69 1.21 2.25
N ALA A 203 -12.09 2.08 1.31
CA ALA A 203 -13.30 2.90 1.48
C ALA A 203 -14.53 2.00 1.72
N GLY A 204 -14.71 0.98 0.89
CA GLY A 204 -15.80 0.01 1.02
C GLY A 204 -15.70 -0.81 2.29
N ILE A 205 -14.53 -1.39 2.60
CA ILE A 205 -14.33 -2.28 3.76
C ILE A 205 -14.43 -1.51 5.09
N LEU A 206 -13.86 -0.31 5.18
CA LEU A 206 -13.77 0.43 6.45
C LEU A 206 -14.99 1.32 6.69
N HIS A 207 -15.59 1.90 5.65
CA HIS A 207 -16.71 2.84 5.80
C HIS A 207 -18.03 2.33 5.20
N GLY A 208 -18.04 1.18 4.53
CA GLY A 208 -19.25 0.63 3.90
C GLY A 208 -19.70 1.43 2.66
N GLN A 209 -18.81 2.24 2.08
CA GLN A 209 -19.11 3.12 0.96
C GLN A 209 -17.85 3.36 0.13
N ASN A 210 -17.89 3.05 -1.17
CA ASN A 210 -16.83 3.44 -2.11
C ASN A 210 -17.36 4.08 -3.40
N LYS A 211 -18.58 4.62 -3.36
CA LYS A 211 -19.18 5.38 -4.46
C LYS A 211 -18.32 6.59 -4.84
N ASP A 212 -18.29 6.88 -6.14
CA ASP A 212 -17.57 8.02 -6.73
C ASP A 212 -16.04 7.92 -6.61
N ILE A 213 -15.48 6.74 -6.33
CA ILE A 213 -14.03 6.47 -6.38
C ILE A 213 -13.76 5.54 -7.59
N PRO A 214 -13.63 6.08 -8.82
CA PRO A 214 -13.59 5.25 -10.03
C PRO A 214 -12.25 4.55 -10.28
N ALA A 215 -11.16 5.08 -9.72
CA ALA A 215 -9.78 4.61 -9.90
C ALA A 215 -8.86 5.25 -8.86
N PHE A 216 -7.56 4.95 -8.89
CA PHE A 216 -6.63 5.31 -7.81
C PHE A 216 -6.42 6.81 -7.79
N ARG A 217 -6.39 7.37 -9.00
CA ARG A 217 -6.42 8.77 -9.34
C ARG A 217 -7.53 9.05 -10.36
N TRP A 218 -8.18 10.19 -10.25
CA TRP A 218 -9.26 10.61 -11.16
C TRP A 218 -9.33 12.13 -11.27
N VAL A 219 -10.09 12.64 -12.26
CA VAL A 219 -10.30 14.08 -12.45
C VAL A 219 -11.68 14.49 -11.93
N GLU A 220 -11.72 15.54 -11.10
CA GLU A 220 -12.95 16.25 -10.74
C GLU A 220 -13.10 17.48 -11.64
N LYS A 221 -13.81 17.32 -12.76
CA LYS A 221 -13.97 18.35 -13.81
C LYS A 221 -14.54 19.67 -13.27
N GLU A 222 -15.51 19.60 -12.37
CA GLU A 222 -16.14 20.79 -11.77
C GLU A 222 -15.20 21.55 -10.82
N ASN A 223 -14.12 20.92 -10.37
CA ASN A 223 -13.14 21.49 -9.45
C ASN A 223 -11.89 21.94 -10.22
N ASN A 224 -12.10 22.65 -11.33
CA ASN A 224 -11.04 23.11 -12.22
C ASN A 224 -10.13 21.98 -12.73
N ASN A 225 -10.73 20.84 -13.10
CA ASN A 225 -9.99 19.64 -13.54
C ASN A 225 -8.95 19.15 -12.52
N LYS A 226 -9.21 19.31 -11.22
CA LYS A 226 -8.32 18.82 -10.16
C LYS A 226 -8.17 17.31 -10.29
N VAL A 227 -6.92 16.85 -10.36
CA VAL A 227 -6.58 15.43 -10.19
C VAL A 227 -6.63 15.10 -8.71
N MET A 228 -7.49 14.15 -8.35
CA MET A 228 -7.59 13.59 -7.00
C MET A 228 -6.81 12.30 -6.95
N VAL A 229 -6.08 12.05 -5.86
CA VAL A 229 -5.34 10.80 -5.64
C VAL A 229 -5.71 10.20 -4.28
N SER A 230 -6.00 8.91 -4.24
CA SER A 230 -6.42 8.19 -3.02
C SER A 230 -5.43 8.36 -1.85
N THR A 231 -4.12 8.41 -2.15
CA THR A 231 -3.02 8.59 -1.17
C THR A 231 -2.55 10.04 -1.01
N GLY A 232 -3.19 11.01 -1.67
CA GLY A 232 -2.81 12.41 -1.55
C GLY A 232 -3.03 12.94 -0.13
N LEU A 233 -2.00 13.50 0.52
CA LEU A 233 -2.13 14.03 1.90
C LEU A 233 -3.20 15.12 2.04
N SER A 234 -3.54 15.81 0.94
CA SER A 234 -4.62 16.79 0.87
C SER A 234 -5.95 16.21 0.40
N ASP A 235 -5.93 15.06 -0.26
CA ASP A 235 -7.09 14.47 -0.93
C ASP A 235 -7.73 13.37 -0.08
N ALA A 236 -6.92 12.50 0.53
CA ALA A 236 -7.39 11.44 1.42
C ALA A 236 -8.33 11.93 2.55
N PRO A 237 -8.07 13.08 3.23
CA PRO A 237 -9.01 13.61 4.21
C PRO A 237 -10.36 14.02 3.60
N ILE A 238 -10.34 14.59 2.39
CA ILE A 238 -11.55 15.01 1.66
C ILE A 238 -12.34 13.78 1.20
N ILE A 239 -11.64 12.74 0.74
CA ILE A 239 -12.25 11.47 0.35
C ILE A 239 -12.92 10.83 1.57
N GLU A 240 -12.22 10.74 2.71
CA GLU A 240 -12.79 10.15 3.93
C GLU A 240 -14.03 10.91 4.43
N GLU A 241 -13.99 12.25 4.41
CA GLU A 241 -15.14 13.08 4.79
C GLU A 241 -16.39 12.76 3.94
N ARG A 242 -16.22 12.39 2.66
CA ARG A 242 -17.34 12.07 1.74
C ARG A 242 -17.91 10.67 1.95
N ILE A 243 -17.08 9.70 2.33
CA ILE A 243 -17.49 8.29 2.49
C ILE A 243 -17.89 7.93 3.93
N SER A 244 -17.42 8.69 4.92
CA SER A 244 -17.73 8.44 6.33
C SER A 244 -19.17 8.81 6.68
N ASN A 245 -19.84 7.93 7.43
CA ASN A 245 -21.11 8.19 8.10
C ASN A 245 -20.96 8.24 9.64
N GLY A 246 -19.73 8.16 10.15
CA GLY A 246 -19.43 8.06 11.59
C GLY A 246 -19.66 6.67 12.21
N GLU A 247 -20.11 5.70 11.41
CA GLU A 247 -20.40 4.32 11.83
C GLU A 247 -19.53 3.29 11.09
N GLY A 248 -18.33 3.68 10.65
CA GLY A 248 -17.35 2.78 10.04
C GLY A 248 -16.97 1.59 10.94
N LEU A 249 -16.22 0.64 10.36
CA LEU A 249 -15.86 -0.64 10.98
C LEU A 249 -15.14 -0.47 12.33
N LEU A 250 -14.46 0.67 12.53
CA LEU A 250 -13.66 0.98 13.72
C LEU A 250 -14.26 2.10 14.58
N SER A 251 -15.50 2.53 14.29
CA SER A 251 -16.22 3.58 15.02
C SER A 251 -16.39 3.28 16.51
N THR A 252 -16.56 2.00 16.87
CA THR A 252 -16.74 1.56 18.25
C THR A 252 -15.39 1.25 18.91
N ASN A 253 -14.72 2.29 19.44
CA ASN A 253 -13.46 2.15 20.19
C ASN A 253 -12.39 1.33 19.44
N GLY A 254 -12.29 1.59 18.13
CA GLY A 254 -11.36 0.93 17.24
C GLY A 254 -10.04 1.69 17.03
N ALA A 255 -9.10 1.00 16.38
CA ALA A 255 -7.77 1.48 16.08
C ALA A 255 -7.42 1.27 14.59
N SER A 256 -6.96 2.34 13.92
CA SER A 256 -6.46 2.28 12.54
C SER A 256 -4.93 2.38 12.55
N ARG A 257 -4.25 1.48 11.83
CA ARG A 257 -2.79 1.35 11.80
C ARG A 257 -2.32 1.20 10.35
N THR A 258 -1.49 2.12 9.86
CA THR A 258 -0.93 2.09 8.49
C THR A 258 -1.96 1.97 7.36
N ASN A 259 -3.18 2.45 7.55
CA ASN A 259 -4.26 2.37 6.56
C ASN A 259 -4.38 3.67 5.74
N LEU A 260 -5.13 3.63 4.64
CA LEU A 260 -5.49 4.83 3.90
C LEU A 260 -6.53 5.66 4.66
N PHE A 261 -7.59 5.00 5.14
CA PHE A 261 -8.71 5.62 5.84
C PHE A 261 -8.81 5.16 7.30
N SER A 262 -9.49 5.95 8.15
CA SER A 262 -9.56 5.67 9.58
C SER A 262 -10.59 4.61 9.95
N GLY A 263 -11.60 4.36 9.12
CA GLY A 263 -12.76 3.53 9.51
C GLY A 263 -13.54 4.12 10.69
N ASP A 264 -13.46 5.44 10.86
CA ASP A 264 -13.98 6.22 12.00
C ASP A 264 -13.29 5.96 13.34
N ALA A 265 -12.07 5.40 13.31
CA ALA A 265 -11.25 5.23 14.49
C ALA A 265 -10.74 6.58 15.05
N ARG A 266 -10.77 6.72 16.39
CA ARG A 266 -10.13 7.86 17.07
C ARG A 266 -8.63 7.62 17.30
N ASP A 267 -8.25 6.37 17.49
CA ASP A 267 -6.85 5.97 17.68
C ASP A 267 -6.25 5.59 16.32
N VAL A 268 -5.42 6.47 15.75
CA VAL A 268 -4.86 6.33 14.41
C VAL A 268 -3.34 6.48 14.44
N ILE A 269 -2.63 5.65 13.69
CA ILE A 269 -1.17 5.74 13.51
C ILE A 269 -0.87 5.44 12.06
N PHE A 270 -0.12 6.32 11.40
CA PHE A 270 0.19 6.22 9.97
C PHE A 270 -1.06 6.05 9.07
N THR A 271 -2.19 6.62 9.47
CA THR A 271 -3.42 6.60 8.67
C THR A 271 -3.47 7.83 7.76
N TYR A 272 -3.39 7.66 6.44
CA TYR A 272 -3.15 8.73 5.46
C TYR A 272 -4.10 9.92 5.59
N SER A 273 -5.41 9.66 5.63
CA SER A 273 -6.45 10.69 5.77
C SER A 273 -6.36 11.54 7.05
N THR A 274 -5.58 11.10 8.03
CA THR A 274 -5.39 11.79 9.31
C THR A 274 -3.97 12.31 9.52
N LEU A 275 -3.04 12.06 8.59
CA LEU A 275 -1.61 12.39 8.75
C LEU A 275 -1.34 13.89 8.95
N LYS A 276 -2.23 14.77 8.47
CA LYS A 276 -2.12 16.22 8.73
C LYS A 276 -2.37 16.60 10.19
N ASP A 277 -3.10 15.77 10.93
CA ASP A 277 -3.34 15.99 12.36
C ASP A 277 -2.19 15.38 13.18
N LEU A 278 -1.08 16.13 13.26
CA LEU A 278 0.12 15.72 13.99
C LEU A 278 -0.19 15.35 15.46
N LYS A 279 -1.26 15.87 16.08
CA LYS A 279 -1.62 15.48 17.46
C LYS A 279 -2.02 14.02 17.56
N LYS A 280 -2.69 13.48 16.53
CA LYS A 280 -3.08 12.07 16.48
C LYS A 280 -1.89 11.14 16.27
N PHE A 281 -0.85 11.61 15.56
CA PHE A 281 0.39 10.87 15.35
C PHE A 281 1.15 10.57 16.65
N TYR A 282 1.17 11.51 17.60
CA TYR A 282 1.79 11.33 18.91
C TYR A 282 0.84 10.65 19.89
N ASN A 283 0.73 9.32 19.82
CA ASN A 283 -0.07 8.55 20.78
C ASN A 283 0.76 7.66 21.71
N SER A 284 0.11 7.12 22.75
CA SER A 284 0.77 6.27 23.75
C SER A 284 1.24 4.93 23.20
N THR A 285 0.82 4.54 22.01
CA THR A 285 1.09 3.21 21.44
C THR A 285 2.52 3.13 20.90
N TRP A 286 3.10 4.25 20.47
CA TRP A 286 4.53 4.38 20.17
C TRP A 286 5.45 3.93 21.30
N TYR A 287 5.00 4.08 22.56
CA TYR A 287 5.76 3.61 23.71
C TYR A 287 6.05 2.11 23.61
N TYR A 288 5.17 1.30 23.03
CA TYR A 288 5.41 -0.15 22.94
C TYR A 288 6.53 -0.48 21.97
N PHE A 289 6.62 0.20 20.83
CA PHE A 289 7.75 0.08 19.90
C PHE A 289 9.05 0.52 20.56
N TYR A 290 9.07 1.70 21.18
CA TYR A 290 10.27 2.25 21.83
C TYR A 290 10.57 1.65 23.20
N SER A 291 9.69 0.81 23.76
CA SER A 291 9.90 0.23 25.08
C SER A 291 11.08 -0.72 25.11
N ASN A 292 11.44 -1.36 24.00
CA ASN A 292 12.66 -2.16 23.89
C ASN A 292 13.73 -1.31 23.18
N PRO A 293 14.89 -1.04 23.82
CA PRO A 293 15.96 -0.21 23.25
C PRO A 293 16.56 -0.77 21.98
N SER A 294 16.42 -2.08 21.73
CA SER A 294 16.99 -2.77 20.57
C SER A 294 16.06 -2.76 19.35
N ASN A 295 14.77 -2.45 19.52
CA ASN A 295 13.79 -2.58 18.43
C ASN A 295 14.16 -1.73 17.22
N PHE A 296 14.45 -0.45 17.43
CA PHE A 296 14.78 0.44 16.33
C PHE A 296 16.09 0.05 15.63
N GLY A 297 17.15 -0.25 16.39
CA GLY A 297 18.41 -0.72 15.81
C GLY A 297 18.25 -1.99 14.99
N ARG A 298 17.48 -2.96 15.50
CA ARG A 298 17.10 -4.18 14.76
C ARG A 298 16.33 -3.84 13.48
N THR A 299 15.35 -2.95 13.53
CA THR A 299 14.58 -2.54 12.34
C THR A 299 15.50 -1.94 11.28
N ILE A 300 16.47 -1.09 11.67
CA ILE A 300 17.45 -0.52 10.73
C ILE A 300 18.36 -1.60 10.13
N VAL A 301 18.80 -2.58 10.93
CA VAL A 301 19.59 -3.72 10.42
C VAL A 301 18.79 -4.52 9.39
N LEU A 302 17.54 -4.83 9.69
CA LEU A 302 16.65 -5.55 8.78
C LEU A 302 16.32 -4.73 7.52
N PHE A 303 16.24 -3.40 7.65
CA PHE A 303 16.02 -2.49 6.54
C PHE A 303 17.19 -2.53 5.56
N PHE A 304 18.43 -2.41 6.04
CA PHE A 304 19.61 -2.56 5.19
C PHE A 304 19.77 -3.97 4.63
N TRP A 305 19.36 -4.99 5.39
CA TRP A 305 19.30 -6.35 4.86
C TRP A 305 18.34 -6.47 3.67
N ASP A 306 17.16 -5.83 3.73
CA ASP A 306 16.22 -5.83 2.60
C ASP A 306 16.77 -5.10 1.36
N ILE A 307 17.54 -4.01 1.56
CA ILE A 307 18.27 -3.34 0.47
C ILE A 307 19.25 -4.31 -0.21
N ILE A 308 20.01 -5.09 0.57
CA ILE A 308 20.92 -6.11 0.04
C ILE A 308 20.13 -7.19 -0.72
N MET A 309 18.96 -7.58 -0.21
CA MET A 309 18.09 -8.56 -0.87
C MET A 309 17.55 -8.05 -2.21
N GLU A 310 17.13 -6.78 -2.29
CA GLU A 310 16.70 -6.13 -3.54
C GLU A 310 17.83 -6.08 -4.57
N VAL A 311 19.05 -5.69 -4.19
CA VAL A 311 20.21 -5.71 -5.08
C VAL A 311 20.52 -7.13 -5.57
N SER A 312 20.48 -8.10 -4.65
CA SER A 312 20.71 -9.51 -4.95
C SER A 312 19.63 -10.05 -5.90
N SER A 313 18.39 -9.62 -5.74
CA SER A 313 17.27 -9.97 -6.60
C SER A 313 17.43 -9.45 -8.02
N ARG A 314 17.75 -8.16 -8.19
CA ARG A 314 18.04 -7.59 -9.51
C ARG A 314 19.11 -8.38 -10.25
N TRP A 315 20.17 -8.76 -9.53
CA TRP A 315 21.22 -9.59 -10.09
C TRP A 315 20.77 -11.01 -10.43
N ARG A 316 19.96 -11.66 -9.58
CA ARG A 316 19.36 -12.98 -9.86
C ARG A 316 18.46 -12.94 -11.09
N GLN A 317 17.56 -11.96 -11.17
CA GLN A 317 16.67 -11.77 -12.32
C GLN A 317 17.45 -11.46 -13.60
N TRP A 318 18.56 -10.74 -13.50
CA TRP A 318 19.48 -10.52 -14.61
C TRP A 318 20.19 -11.79 -15.07
N ARG A 319 20.72 -12.59 -14.15
CA ARG A 319 21.35 -13.87 -14.50
C ARG A 319 20.39 -14.91 -15.06
N LYS A 320 19.15 -14.95 -14.56
CA LYS A 320 18.12 -15.92 -14.97
C LYS A 320 17.28 -15.45 -16.17
N ASP A 321 17.55 -14.25 -16.69
CA ASP A 321 16.76 -13.57 -17.73
C ASP A 321 15.24 -13.61 -17.48
N VAL A 322 14.84 -13.28 -16.25
CA VAL A 322 13.41 -13.23 -15.87
C VAL A 322 12.73 -12.09 -16.64
N LYS A 323 11.56 -12.38 -17.24
CA LYS A 323 10.70 -11.44 -17.96
C LYS A 323 9.23 -11.60 -17.50
N PRO A 324 8.44 -10.52 -17.49
CA PRO A 324 8.83 -9.12 -17.70
C PRO A 324 9.75 -8.60 -16.58
N ARG A 325 10.46 -7.49 -16.81
CA ARG A 325 11.39 -6.92 -15.82
C ARG A 325 11.50 -5.40 -15.96
N LEU A 326 11.22 -4.70 -14.87
CA LEU A 326 11.31 -3.24 -14.79
C LEU A 326 12.73 -2.73 -14.51
N LYS A 327 12.97 -1.49 -14.92
CA LYS A 327 14.12 -0.71 -14.46
C LYS A 327 13.72 -0.01 -13.16
N ARG A 328 14.23 -0.52 -12.05
CA ARG A 328 13.97 0.04 -10.72
C ARG A 328 15.02 1.11 -10.37
N SER A 329 14.59 2.25 -9.84
CA SER A 329 15.47 3.36 -9.48
C SER A 329 16.39 3.01 -8.28
N PHE A 330 17.37 3.88 -7.98
CA PHE A 330 18.17 3.77 -6.76
C PHE A 330 17.35 4.09 -5.50
N ILE A 331 16.45 5.08 -5.59
CA ILE A 331 15.57 5.49 -4.49
C ILE A 331 14.64 4.35 -4.08
N TYR A 332 14.19 3.53 -5.04
CA TYR A 332 13.34 2.36 -4.80
C TYR A 332 13.94 1.38 -3.77
N LEU A 333 15.28 1.29 -3.65
CA LEU A 333 15.93 0.46 -2.62
C LEU A 333 15.40 0.81 -1.21
N PHE A 334 15.28 2.11 -0.93
CA PHE A 334 14.87 2.61 0.38
C PHE A 334 13.35 2.60 0.55
N VAL A 335 12.59 2.91 -0.50
CA VAL A 335 11.12 2.85 -0.50
C VAL A 335 10.65 1.42 -0.18
N ARG A 336 11.18 0.43 -0.92
CA ARG A 336 10.91 -0.99 -0.68
C ARG A 336 11.23 -1.41 0.74
N ALA A 337 12.44 -1.10 1.23
CA ALA A 337 12.86 -1.48 2.57
C ALA A 337 12.01 -0.80 3.67
N ALA A 338 11.55 0.42 3.44
CA ALA A 338 10.69 1.14 4.36
C ALA A 338 9.29 0.50 4.43
N ALA A 339 8.67 0.23 3.28
CA ALA A 339 7.36 -0.42 3.20
C ALA A 339 7.40 -1.86 3.76
N ASN A 340 8.38 -2.67 3.31
CA ASN A 340 8.47 -4.09 3.65
C ASN A 340 9.02 -4.35 5.07
N VAL A 341 9.90 -3.50 5.60
CA VAL A 341 10.54 -3.73 6.91
C VAL A 341 10.13 -2.71 7.94
N PHE A 342 10.37 -1.42 7.67
CA PHE A 342 10.23 -0.38 8.70
C PHE A 342 8.79 -0.26 9.17
N LEU A 343 7.85 -0.05 8.25
CA LEU A 343 6.42 0.02 8.56
C LEU A 343 5.91 -1.28 9.15
N ARG A 344 6.26 -2.43 8.54
CA ARG A 344 5.88 -3.74 9.05
C ARG A 344 6.24 -3.94 10.52
N GLU A 345 7.50 -3.68 10.91
CA GLU A 345 7.94 -3.87 12.30
C GLU A 345 7.18 -2.92 13.24
N ILE A 346 7.13 -1.61 12.94
CA ILE A 346 6.45 -0.64 13.81
C ILE A 346 4.99 -1.02 14.00
N THR A 347 4.31 -1.37 12.92
CA THR A 347 2.92 -1.77 12.90
C THR A 347 2.67 -3.00 13.78
N THR A 348 3.49 -4.04 13.65
CA THR A 348 3.36 -5.25 14.48
C THR A 348 3.61 -4.96 15.96
N TYR A 349 4.65 -4.19 16.31
CA TYR A 349 4.92 -3.86 17.73
C TYR A 349 3.82 -3.00 18.35
N THR A 350 3.25 -2.11 17.56
CA THR A 350 2.12 -1.27 17.95
C THR A 350 0.89 -2.11 18.25
N LEU A 351 0.56 -3.08 17.39
CA LEU A 351 -0.54 -4.03 17.61
C LEU A 351 -0.32 -4.94 18.82
N ILE A 352 0.90 -5.43 19.04
CA ILE A 352 1.26 -6.17 20.26
C ILE A 352 0.98 -5.30 21.50
N GLY A 353 1.29 -4.00 21.42
CA GLY A 353 0.95 -3.01 22.43
C GLY A 353 -0.55 -2.88 22.67
N ASP A 354 -1.34 -2.81 21.60
CA ASP A 354 -2.81 -2.73 21.66
C ASP A 354 -3.43 -3.99 22.29
N VAL A 355 -2.95 -5.18 21.93
CA VAL A 355 -3.32 -6.47 22.52
C VAL A 355 -3.04 -6.48 24.03
N PHE A 356 -1.83 -6.09 24.44
CA PHE A 356 -1.46 -6.06 25.86
C PHE A 356 -2.22 -5.00 26.65
N ALA A 357 -2.52 -3.85 26.04
CA ALA A 357 -3.36 -2.85 26.65
C ALA A 357 -4.79 -3.37 26.87
N GLY A 358 -5.30 -4.20 25.96
CA GLY A 358 -6.64 -4.79 26.04
C GLY A 358 -7.76 -3.77 25.89
N LYS A 359 -7.45 -2.57 25.36
CA LYS A 359 -8.35 -1.41 25.36
C LYS A 359 -9.21 -1.30 24.11
N ILE A 360 -8.71 -1.73 22.97
CA ILE A 360 -9.37 -1.56 21.67
C ILE A 360 -10.36 -2.70 21.43
N ASP A 361 -11.48 -2.39 20.78
CA ASP A 361 -12.50 -3.38 20.42
C ASP A 361 -12.22 -4.02 19.06
N ALA A 362 -11.77 -3.22 18.11
CA ALA A 362 -11.35 -3.67 16.79
C ALA A 362 -10.08 -2.91 16.36
N ALA A 363 -9.15 -3.57 15.69
CA ALA A 363 -8.07 -2.91 14.98
C ALA A 363 -8.09 -3.35 13.52
N TYR A 364 -7.82 -2.41 12.62
CA TYR A 364 -7.51 -2.71 11.22
C TYR A 364 -6.11 -2.25 10.90
N VAL A 365 -5.38 -3.08 10.18
CA VAL A 365 -4.01 -2.80 9.78
C VAL A 365 -3.74 -3.22 8.36
N THR A 366 -2.96 -2.40 7.64
CA THR A 366 -2.45 -2.73 6.30
C THR A 366 -0.95 -2.97 6.33
N TYR A 367 -0.52 -4.10 5.76
CA TYR A 367 0.89 -4.42 5.50
C TYR A 367 1.22 -4.25 4.01
N LEU A 368 1.84 -3.11 3.67
CA LEU A 368 2.11 -2.67 2.29
C LEU A 368 3.23 -3.43 1.56
N GLY A 369 4.05 -4.20 2.29
CA GLY A 369 5.33 -4.70 1.77
C GLY A 369 5.23 -5.68 0.60
N TYR A 370 4.17 -6.50 0.53
CA TYR A 370 3.99 -7.44 -0.57
C TYR A 370 3.61 -6.71 -1.87
N ASP A 371 2.63 -5.81 -1.79
CA ASP A 371 2.11 -5.03 -2.92
C ASP A 371 3.23 -4.25 -3.64
N GLU A 372 4.01 -3.46 -2.88
CA GLU A 372 5.18 -2.69 -3.35
C GLU A 372 6.22 -3.56 -4.09
N ILE A 373 6.46 -4.77 -3.58
CA ILE A 373 7.45 -5.68 -4.18
C ILE A 373 6.86 -6.38 -5.41
N ALA A 374 5.58 -6.76 -5.35
CA ALA A 374 4.88 -7.46 -6.43
C ALA A 374 4.73 -6.57 -7.68
N HIS A 375 4.46 -5.28 -7.50
CA HIS A 375 4.44 -4.29 -8.58
C HIS A 375 5.73 -4.26 -9.39
N HIS A 376 6.86 -4.36 -8.69
CA HIS A 376 8.18 -4.11 -9.24
C HIS A 376 8.95 -5.37 -9.67
N SER A 377 8.72 -6.48 -8.97
CA SER A 377 9.44 -7.75 -9.15
C SER A 377 8.57 -8.87 -9.72
N GLY A 378 7.24 -8.73 -9.65
CA GLY A 378 6.27 -9.73 -10.08
C GLY A 378 5.58 -10.44 -8.91
N VAL A 379 4.31 -10.78 -9.10
CA VAL A 379 3.37 -11.28 -8.06
C VAL A 379 3.77 -12.60 -7.39
N GLU A 380 4.59 -13.42 -8.08
CA GLU A 380 5.03 -14.73 -7.58
C GLU A 380 6.57 -14.87 -7.61
N ASP A 381 7.30 -13.76 -7.74
CA ASP A 381 8.76 -13.76 -7.67
C ASP A 381 9.25 -14.19 -6.27
N ASP A 382 10.48 -14.71 -6.21
CA ASP A 382 11.12 -15.13 -4.95
C ASP A 382 11.09 -14.01 -3.89
N ASP A 383 11.21 -12.75 -4.33
CA ASP A 383 11.19 -11.59 -3.44
C ASP A 383 9.81 -11.33 -2.83
N ALA A 384 8.75 -11.41 -3.64
CA ALA A 384 7.38 -11.24 -3.17
C ALA A 384 7.04 -12.33 -2.13
N PHE A 385 7.47 -13.57 -2.39
CA PHE A 385 7.26 -14.67 -1.45
C PHE A 385 8.14 -14.52 -0.19
N TYR A 386 9.34 -13.97 -0.32
CA TYR A 386 10.19 -13.65 0.84
C TYR A 386 9.55 -12.56 1.73
N ALA A 387 8.90 -11.55 1.13
CA ALA A 387 8.13 -10.55 1.88
C ALA A 387 7.00 -11.20 2.70
N LEU A 388 6.23 -12.12 2.09
CA LEU A 388 5.19 -12.91 2.78
C LEU A 388 5.77 -13.75 3.92
N LYS A 389 6.97 -14.31 3.76
CA LYS A 389 7.66 -15.02 4.86
C LYS A 389 8.07 -14.11 5.99
N GLY A 390 8.51 -12.88 5.69
CA GLY A 390 8.76 -11.85 6.70
C GLY A 390 7.48 -11.46 7.45
N LEU A 391 6.35 -11.39 6.74
CA LEU A 391 5.05 -11.07 7.31
C LEU A 391 4.46 -12.20 8.17
N ASP A 392 4.55 -13.45 7.73
CA ASP A 392 4.09 -14.61 8.51
C ASP A 392 4.81 -14.72 9.87
N LYS A 393 6.08 -14.32 9.94
CA LYS A 393 6.80 -14.18 11.22
C LYS A 393 6.16 -13.14 12.14
N GLN A 394 5.64 -12.04 11.60
CA GLN A 394 4.93 -11.04 12.41
C GLN A 394 3.58 -11.57 12.90
N PHE A 395 2.86 -12.34 12.09
CA PHE A 395 1.65 -13.03 12.54
C PHE A 395 1.96 -14.02 13.66
N LYS A 396 3.09 -14.72 13.59
CA LYS A 396 3.55 -15.57 14.69
C LYS A 396 3.84 -14.79 15.97
N ARG A 397 4.49 -13.63 15.84
CA ARG A 397 4.78 -12.73 16.97
C ARG A 397 3.50 -12.22 17.63
N LEU A 398 2.52 -11.82 16.83
CA LEU A 398 1.21 -11.38 17.31
C LEU A 398 0.46 -12.54 18.00
N GLU A 399 0.40 -13.73 17.39
CA GLU A 399 -0.18 -14.92 18.02
C GLU A 399 0.47 -15.26 19.36
N ASN A 400 1.80 -15.14 19.45
CA ASN A 400 2.51 -15.36 20.70
C ASN A 400 2.15 -14.31 21.77
N ALA A 401 1.82 -13.07 21.37
CA ALA A 401 1.34 -12.04 22.29
C ALA A 401 -0.07 -12.35 22.82
N LEU A 402 -0.95 -12.94 22.00
CA LEU A 402 -2.30 -13.34 22.41
C LEU A 402 -2.31 -14.33 23.59
N LYS A 403 -1.28 -15.18 23.74
CA LYS A 403 -1.15 -16.11 24.88
C LYS A 403 -1.11 -15.42 26.26
N PHE A 404 -0.87 -14.11 26.29
CA PHE A 404 -0.74 -13.31 27.50
C PHE A 404 -1.73 -12.14 27.55
N GLU A 405 -2.76 -12.18 26.71
CA GLU A 405 -3.76 -11.13 26.59
C GLU A 405 -4.60 -10.97 27.86
N LEU A 406 -5.06 -9.74 28.12
CA LEU A 406 -6.03 -9.44 29.17
C LEU A 406 -7.48 -9.65 28.70
N ARG A 407 -7.67 -9.67 27.38
CA ARG A 407 -8.94 -9.77 26.66
C ARG A 407 -8.72 -10.70 25.46
N PRO A 408 -9.63 -11.64 25.16
CA PRO A 408 -9.50 -12.50 23.99
C PRO A 408 -9.59 -11.70 22.69
N TYR A 409 -8.60 -11.85 21.81
CA TYR A 409 -8.65 -11.31 20.44
C TYR A 409 -8.73 -12.39 19.37
N HIS A 410 -9.54 -12.14 18.34
CA HIS A 410 -9.58 -12.93 17.12
C HIS A 410 -8.75 -12.26 16.02
N LEU A 411 -7.91 -13.04 15.34
CA LEU A 411 -7.14 -12.59 14.18
C LEU A 411 -7.90 -12.96 12.91
N ILE A 412 -8.13 -11.96 12.06
CA ILE A 412 -8.65 -12.11 10.69
C ILE A 412 -7.54 -11.65 9.76
N VAL A 413 -7.18 -12.43 8.76
CA VAL A 413 -6.21 -12.02 7.72
C VAL A 413 -6.97 -11.83 6.43
N GLN A 414 -6.80 -10.72 5.73
CA GLN A 414 -7.50 -10.50 4.47
C GLN A 414 -6.62 -9.78 3.46
N SER A 415 -7.15 -9.63 2.25
CA SER A 415 -6.62 -8.76 1.21
C SER A 415 -7.74 -7.87 0.68
N ASP A 416 -7.42 -6.63 0.36
CA ASP A 416 -8.30 -5.63 -0.25
C ASP A 416 -8.50 -5.85 -1.75
N HIS A 417 -7.45 -6.30 -2.43
CA HIS A 417 -7.46 -6.76 -3.82
C HIS A 417 -6.33 -7.79 -4.03
N GLY A 418 -6.22 -8.31 -5.25
CA GLY A 418 -5.05 -9.08 -5.67
C GLY A 418 -4.14 -8.28 -6.58
N GLN A 419 -3.22 -8.97 -7.25
CA GLN A 419 -2.50 -8.45 -8.42
C GLN A 419 -2.47 -9.50 -9.54
N THR A 420 -2.44 -9.02 -10.78
CA THR A 420 -2.22 -9.82 -11.99
C THR A 420 -0.86 -9.46 -12.59
N ASN A 421 -0.10 -10.45 -13.05
CA ASN A 421 1.23 -10.22 -13.63
C ASN A 421 1.13 -9.82 -15.12
N GLY A 422 2.18 -9.26 -15.69
CA GLY A 422 2.29 -9.11 -17.14
C GLY A 422 3.29 -8.05 -17.59
N ALA A 423 3.74 -8.15 -18.84
CA ALA A 423 4.52 -7.06 -19.43
C ALA A 423 3.64 -5.81 -19.55
N THR A 424 4.21 -4.65 -19.20
CA THR A 424 3.51 -3.36 -19.27
C THR A 424 3.13 -3.04 -20.72
N PHE A 425 2.16 -2.16 -20.91
CA PHE A 425 1.72 -1.71 -22.22
C PHE A 425 2.91 -1.13 -23.01
N LYS A 426 3.74 -0.32 -22.35
CA LYS A 426 4.96 0.25 -22.92
C LYS A 426 6.03 -0.79 -23.26
N GLN A 427 6.20 -1.84 -22.45
CA GLN A 427 7.10 -2.95 -22.77
C GLN A 427 6.62 -3.76 -23.98
N ARG A 428 5.30 -3.92 -24.15
CA ARG A 428 4.72 -4.68 -25.26
C ARG A 428 4.74 -3.90 -26.58
N TYR A 429 4.38 -2.62 -26.55
CA TYR A 429 4.11 -1.83 -27.77
C TYR A 429 5.13 -0.72 -28.04
N GLY A 430 6.00 -0.40 -27.07
CA GLY A 430 7.05 0.61 -27.19
C GLY A 430 6.60 2.06 -26.92
N TYR A 431 5.34 2.24 -26.53
CA TYR A 431 4.71 3.53 -26.18
C TYR A 431 3.64 3.31 -25.10
N ASP A 432 3.29 4.37 -24.35
CA ASP A 432 2.26 4.32 -23.30
C ASP A 432 0.86 4.70 -23.83
N LEU A 433 -0.13 4.72 -22.92
CA LEU A 433 -1.53 4.99 -23.29
C LEU A 433 -1.72 6.44 -23.79
N GLU A 434 -1.03 7.43 -23.22
CA GLU A 434 -1.12 8.81 -23.72
C GLU A 434 -0.54 8.90 -25.12
N GLU A 435 0.61 8.29 -25.39
CA GLU A 435 1.17 8.33 -26.74
C GLU A 435 0.22 7.63 -27.74
N LEU A 436 -0.46 6.55 -27.35
CA LEU A 436 -1.53 5.95 -28.17
C LEU A 436 -2.67 6.94 -28.42
N VAL A 437 -3.21 7.55 -27.37
CA VAL A 437 -4.32 8.52 -27.48
C VAL A 437 -3.91 9.73 -28.33
N ARG A 438 -2.70 10.25 -28.13
CA ARG A 438 -2.12 11.37 -28.87
C ARG A 438 -2.01 11.08 -30.36
N ARG A 439 -1.65 9.86 -30.76
CA ARG A 439 -1.58 9.44 -32.17
C ARG A 439 -2.95 9.39 -32.85
N LEU A 440 -4.03 9.30 -32.07
CA LEU A 440 -5.41 9.25 -32.56
C LEU A 440 -6.11 10.63 -32.52
N LEU A 441 -5.42 11.67 -32.06
CA LEU A 441 -5.93 13.03 -31.99
C LEU A 441 -5.32 13.94 -33.07
N PRO A 442 -6.01 15.02 -33.48
CA PRO A 442 -5.45 16.04 -34.37
C PRO A 442 -4.18 16.68 -33.82
N SER A 443 -3.27 17.11 -34.70
CA SER A 443 -2.01 17.78 -34.33
C SER A 443 -2.26 19.06 -33.51
N GLY A 444 -1.54 19.24 -32.41
CA GLY A 444 -1.60 20.44 -31.56
C GLY A 444 -2.50 20.35 -30.34
N PHE A 445 -3.14 19.20 -30.09
CA PHE A 445 -3.96 18.97 -28.90
C PHE A 445 -3.09 18.85 -27.64
N LYS A 446 -3.39 19.67 -26.61
CA LYS A 446 -2.65 19.64 -25.34
C LYS A 446 -3.18 18.52 -24.45
N ILE A 447 -2.33 17.56 -24.12
CA ILE A 447 -2.66 16.44 -23.24
C ILE A 447 -1.75 16.53 -22.02
N HIS A 448 -2.34 16.42 -20.84
CA HIS A 448 -1.65 16.16 -19.59
C HIS A 448 -1.86 14.70 -19.21
N SER A 449 -0.89 14.10 -18.55
CA SER A 449 -0.97 12.70 -18.20
C SER A 449 -0.13 12.34 -17.01
N GLU A 450 -0.65 11.41 -16.21
CA GLU A 450 0.04 10.90 -15.03
C GLU A 450 0.17 9.38 -15.14
N PHE A 451 1.33 8.96 -15.68
CA PHE A 451 1.78 7.56 -15.71
C PHE A 451 2.96 7.30 -14.76
N ASP A 452 3.63 8.37 -14.30
CA ASP A 452 4.76 8.28 -13.38
C ASP A 452 4.27 8.06 -11.95
N SER A 453 3.79 6.85 -11.68
CA SER A 453 3.86 6.23 -10.35
C SER A 453 5.16 5.44 -10.21
N ASN A 454 6.29 5.96 -10.71
CA ASN A 454 7.63 5.37 -10.50
C ASN A 454 8.03 5.23 -9.01
N GLN A 455 7.08 5.53 -8.13
CA GLN A 455 7.04 5.38 -6.70
C GLN A 455 5.61 5.01 -6.30
N ASP A 456 5.43 3.75 -5.95
CA ASP A 456 4.22 3.17 -5.35
C ASP A 456 3.74 3.99 -4.13
N HIS A 457 2.57 3.63 -3.60
CA HIS A 457 1.84 4.25 -2.49
C HIS A 457 2.70 4.91 -1.40
N PHE A 458 3.82 4.31 -1.02
CA PHE A 458 4.73 4.81 -0.01
C PHE A 458 5.80 5.82 -0.51
N GLY A 459 6.29 5.66 -1.74
CA GLY A 459 7.34 6.52 -2.29
C GLY A 459 6.87 7.96 -2.57
N GLN A 460 5.58 8.15 -2.88
CA GLN A 460 4.98 9.51 -2.99
C GLN A 460 5.19 10.36 -1.73
N ILE A 461 5.23 9.76 -0.53
CA ILE A 461 5.55 10.45 0.74
C ILE A 461 7.00 10.92 0.77
N ILE A 462 7.93 10.09 0.27
CA ILE A 462 9.37 10.32 0.40
C ILE A 462 9.86 11.33 -0.62
N THR A 463 9.37 11.31 -1.87
CA THR A 463 9.95 12.16 -2.92
C THR A 463 9.21 13.44 -3.21
N ASP A 464 7.92 13.55 -2.90
CA ASP A 464 7.17 14.78 -3.11
C ASP A 464 6.40 15.26 -1.86
N PRO A 465 7.05 15.42 -0.68
CA PRO A 465 6.39 15.99 0.49
C PRO A 465 6.01 17.47 0.31
N ILE A 466 6.54 18.17 -0.71
CA ILE A 466 6.46 19.63 -0.86
C ILE A 466 5.76 20.07 -2.16
N ASN A 467 5.75 19.27 -3.23
CA ASN A 467 5.23 19.73 -4.53
C ASN A 467 3.71 19.80 -4.64
N ASN A 468 2.95 19.14 -3.76
CA ASN A 468 1.49 19.29 -3.69
C ASN A 468 1.02 20.45 -2.78
N SER A 469 1.93 21.37 -2.41
CA SER A 469 1.64 22.49 -1.50
C SER A 469 1.97 23.88 -2.04
N LYS A 470 2.59 23.99 -3.22
CA LYS A 470 2.97 25.29 -3.79
C LYS A 470 2.61 25.44 -5.26
N GLU A 471 1.32 25.43 -5.54
CA GLU A 471 0.78 26.28 -6.61
C GLU A 471 -0.72 26.56 -6.45
N TYR A 472 -1.15 27.08 -5.29
CA TYR A 472 -2.47 27.70 -5.18
C TYR A 472 -2.43 28.91 -4.24
N VAL A 473 -2.55 30.11 -4.83
CA VAL A 473 -3.51 31.19 -4.51
C VAL A 473 -3.04 32.50 -5.18
N LYS A 474 -3.97 33.09 -5.97
CA LYS A 474 -3.95 34.34 -6.77
C LYS A 474 -3.12 34.26 -8.06
N THR A 475 -3.70 34.43 -9.26
CA THR A 475 -4.78 35.37 -9.64
C THR A 475 -5.37 34.97 -10.99
N ARG A 476 -6.68 34.66 -11.06
CA ARG A 476 -7.58 35.02 -12.17
C ARG A 476 -9.00 34.51 -11.89
N SER A 477 -9.71 35.23 -11.03
CA SER A 477 -11.14 35.46 -11.28
C SER A 477 -11.23 36.65 -12.25
N ASP A 478 -12.11 36.53 -13.24
CA ASP A 478 -12.70 37.62 -14.06
C ASP A 478 -12.21 37.88 -15.50
N GLN A 479 -11.38 37.05 -16.16
CA GLN A 479 -11.02 37.33 -17.58
C GLN A 479 -10.89 36.15 -18.57
N ILE A 480 -11.41 34.95 -18.29
CA ILE A 480 -11.40 33.84 -19.28
C ILE A 480 -12.76 33.13 -19.34
N THR A 481 -13.83 33.88 -19.56
CA THR A 481 -15.15 33.30 -19.86
C THR A 481 -15.69 33.62 -21.26
N ASP A 482 -15.01 34.46 -22.04
CA ASP A 482 -15.41 34.78 -23.43
C ASP A 482 -14.41 34.32 -24.51
N LYS A 483 -13.09 34.27 -24.25
CA LYS A 483 -12.09 34.00 -25.31
C LYS A 483 -11.91 32.52 -25.70
N SER A 484 -12.14 31.58 -24.79
CA SER A 484 -12.04 30.13 -25.07
C SER A 484 -13.26 29.62 -25.85
N LYS A 485 -14.44 30.18 -25.56
CA LYS A 485 -15.65 29.97 -26.38
C LYS A 485 -15.47 30.48 -27.81
N ASP A 486 -14.81 31.63 -28.00
CA ASP A 486 -14.54 32.19 -29.32
C ASP A 486 -13.52 31.38 -30.14
N PHE A 487 -12.53 30.75 -29.52
CA PHE A 487 -11.57 29.91 -30.27
C PHE A 487 -12.23 28.63 -30.79
N ALA A 488 -12.98 27.93 -29.92
CA ALA A 488 -13.78 26.79 -30.32
C ALA A 488 -14.82 27.20 -31.38
N TYR A 489 -15.61 28.25 -31.12
CA TYR A 489 -16.65 28.74 -32.04
C TYR A 489 -16.11 29.16 -33.41
N ASN A 490 -14.94 29.82 -33.48
CA ASN A 490 -14.33 30.22 -34.75
C ASN A 490 -13.62 29.07 -35.49
N ALA A 491 -13.04 28.10 -34.76
CA ALA A 491 -12.58 26.84 -35.36
C ALA A 491 -13.76 26.03 -35.93
N PHE A 492 -14.90 26.01 -35.22
CA PHE A 492 -16.14 25.34 -35.64
C PHE A 492 -16.85 26.04 -36.82
N LYS A 493 -16.78 27.37 -36.95
CA LYS A 493 -17.33 28.09 -38.11
C LYS A 493 -16.56 27.81 -39.40
N THR A 494 -15.24 27.61 -39.30
CA THR A 494 -14.37 27.34 -40.47
C THR A 494 -14.61 25.94 -41.05
N ILE A 495 -15.04 24.99 -40.23
CA ILE A 495 -15.36 23.62 -40.65
C ILE A 495 -16.77 23.54 -41.27
N ASN A 496 -17.70 24.38 -40.83
CA ASN A 496 -19.11 24.31 -41.26
C ASN A 496 -19.43 25.12 -42.54
N GLU A 497 -18.54 26.00 -43.01
CA GLU A 497 -18.81 26.85 -44.19
C GLU A 497 -18.19 26.39 -45.52
N ASN A 498 -17.52 25.23 -45.59
CA ASN A 498 -17.03 24.70 -46.87
C ASN A 498 -17.87 23.53 -47.42
N LYS A 499 -18.97 23.88 -48.10
CA LYS A 499 -19.53 23.06 -49.18
C LYS A 499 -18.50 22.97 -50.31
N HIS A 500 -17.49 22.11 -50.18
CA HIS A 500 -16.72 21.45 -51.25
C HIS A 500 -15.53 20.68 -50.65
N VAL A 501 -15.81 19.61 -49.89
CA VAL A 501 -14.76 18.67 -49.45
C VAL A 501 -15.16 17.24 -49.84
N LYS A 502 -15.26 17.00 -51.15
CA LYS A 502 -15.21 15.64 -51.73
C LYS A 502 -13.97 15.43 -52.63
N GLY A 503 -12.98 16.30 -52.52
CA GLY A 503 -11.80 16.29 -53.42
C GLY A 503 -10.44 16.59 -52.78
N ARG A 504 -10.34 16.76 -51.46
CA ARG A 504 -9.04 17.07 -50.79
C ARG A 504 -8.52 16.01 -49.81
N LEU A 505 -9.27 14.94 -49.55
CA LEU A 505 -8.82 13.84 -48.69
C LEU A 505 -7.66 13.04 -49.33
N LEU A 506 -7.64 12.91 -50.66
CA LEU A 506 -6.56 12.27 -51.40
C LEU A 506 -5.25 13.09 -51.48
N LYS A 507 -5.29 14.40 -51.15
CA LYS A 507 -4.08 15.24 -51.13
C LYS A 507 -3.41 15.29 -49.76
N TYR A 508 -4.16 15.00 -48.69
CA TYR A 508 -3.65 14.94 -47.32
C TYR A 508 -2.97 13.59 -47.02
N ILE A 509 -3.49 12.50 -47.59
CA ILE A 509 -2.89 11.16 -47.46
C ILE A 509 -1.54 11.05 -48.20
N ASN A 510 -1.34 11.80 -49.29
CA ASN A 510 -0.12 11.74 -50.09
C ASN A 510 1.04 12.62 -49.60
N ASN A 511 0.85 13.46 -48.58
CA ASN A 511 1.87 14.39 -48.07
C ASN A 511 2.07 14.28 -46.55
N TYR A 512 2.00 13.06 -46.00
CA TYR A 512 2.42 12.80 -44.62
C TYR A 512 3.94 12.95 -44.51
N PRO A 513 4.50 14.00 -43.87
CA PRO A 513 5.92 14.04 -43.59
C PRO A 513 6.16 13.06 -42.44
N LYS A 514 6.96 12.03 -42.68
CA LYS A 514 7.65 11.33 -41.59
C LYS A 514 8.70 12.29 -41.05
N GLU A 515 8.50 12.78 -39.83
CA GLU A 515 9.42 13.47 -38.89
C GLU A 515 8.68 14.66 -38.22
N GLN A 516 8.80 14.98 -36.93
CA GLN A 516 9.84 14.74 -35.92
C GLN A 516 9.18 14.80 -34.52
N LYS A 517 9.78 14.14 -33.52
CA LYS A 517 9.46 14.33 -32.10
C LYS A 517 9.83 15.76 -31.70
N GLU A 518 8.86 16.65 -31.54
CA GLU A 518 9.10 17.88 -30.76
C GLU A 518 8.96 17.54 -29.27
N ASP A 519 9.95 17.94 -28.47
CA ASP A 519 9.88 17.95 -27.01
C ASP A 519 8.79 18.92 -26.56
N ILE A 520 7.57 18.41 -26.39
CA ILE A 520 6.43 19.16 -25.84
C ILE A 520 6.71 19.39 -24.35
N LYS A 521 6.85 20.64 -23.93
CA LYS A 521 6.93 20.99 -22.50
C LYS A 521 5.68 20.47 -21.77
N PRO A 522 5.82 19.89 -20.56
CA PRO A 522 4.68 19.42 -19.79
C PRO A 522 3.70 20.59 -19.54
N VAL A 523 2.44 20.37 -19.88
CA VAL A 523 1.33 21.30 -19.62
C VAL A 523 0.70 20.91 -18.28
N SER A 524 0.33 21.89 -17.46
CA SER A 524 -0.37 21.60 -16.20
C SER A 524 -1.74 20.96 -16.46
N ALA A 525 -2.28 20.21 -15.49
CA ALA A 525 -3.61 19.60 -15.60
C ALA A 525 -4.69 20.65 -15.94
N GLU A 526 -4.60 21.84 -15.33
CA GLU A 526 -5.53 22.96 -15.55
C GLU A 526 -5.47 23.56 -16.96
N GLU A 527 -4.30 23.52 -17.63
CA GLU A 527 -4.10 24.10 -18.96
C GLU A 527 -4.24 23.07 -20.10
N SER A 528 -4.48 21.80 -19.74
CA SER A 528 -4.64 20.70 -20.69
C SER A 528 -6.04 20.66 -21.28
N GLN A 529 -6.16 20.18 -22.52
CA GLN A 529 -7.45 19.95 -23.20
C GLN A 529 -7.94 18.51 -23.02
N MET A 530 -7.06 17.63 -22.58
CA MET A 530 -7.35 16.26 -22.18
C MET A 530 -6.38 15.80 -21.10
N ILE A 531 -6.89 15.03 -20.15
CA ILE A 531 -6.09 14.32 -19.14
C ILE A 531 -6.21 12.81 -19.39
N VAL A 532 -5.07 12.12 -19.46
CA VAL A 532 -5.01 10.64 -19.51
C VAL A 532 -4.33 10.14 -18.24
N LEU A 533 -5.08 9.38 -17.45
CA LEU A 533 -4.57 8.76 -16.22
C LEU A 533 -4.49 7.25 -16.39
N ALA A 534 -3.51 6.64 -15.74
CA ALA A 534 -3.43 5.20 -15.57
C ALA A 534 -3.63 4.80 -14.10
N SER A 535 -4.20 3.62 -13.90
CA SER A 535 -4.43 3.00 -12.59
C SER A 535 -4.27 1.49 -12.79
N GLY A 536 -3.00 1.07 -12.83
CA GLY A 536 -2.54 -0.23 -13.31
C GLY A 536 -2.99 -0.53 -14.73
N ASN A 537 -3.88 -1.51 -14.92
CA ASN A 537 -4.37 -1.91 -16.25
C ASN A 537 -5.71 -1.23 -16.64
N LEU A 538 -6.13 -0.25 -15.86
CA LEU A 538 -7.25 0.64 -16.11
C LEU A 538 -6.74 2.02 -16.53
N GLY A 539 -7.24 2.54 -17.65
CA GLY A 539 -6.95 3.86 -18.19
C GLY A 539 -8.19 4.75 -18.11
N LEU A 540 -7.99 6.03 -17.84
CA LEU A 540 -9.05 7.01 -17.70
C LEU A 540 -8.73 8.21 -18.60
N ILE A 541 -9.65 8.53 -19.51
CA ILE A 541 -9.50 9.67 -20.43
C ILE A 541 -10.57 10.70 -20.12
N TYR A 542 -10.14 11.92 -19.80
CA TYR A 542 -10.99 13.07 -19.52
C TYR A 542 -10.74 14.18 -20.54
N PHE A 543 -11.78 14.71 -21.17
CA PHE A 543 -11.77 15.95 -21.95
C PHE A 543 -12.10 17.12 -21.04
N THR A 544 -11.09 17.93 -20.72
CA THR A 544 -11.11 18.95 -19.65
C THR A 544 -11.73 20.27 -20.07
N GLU A 545 -11.93 20.51 -21.36
CA GLU A 545 -12.65 21.69 -21.89
C GLU A 545 -14.17 21.61 -21.66
N TRP A 546 -14.69 20.45 -21.27
CA TRP A 546 -16.10 20.24 -20.96
C TRP A 546 -16.27 19.88 -19.49
N GLU A 547 -17.07 20.66 -18.77
CA GLU A 547 -17.41 20.41 -17.35
C GLU A 547 -18.18 19.09 -17.15
N LYS A 548 -18.90 18.63 -18.16
CA LYS A 548 -19.70 17.39 -18.13
C LYS A 548 -19.02 16.27 -18.88
N ARG A 549 -19.40 15.04 -18.54
CA ARG A 549 -18.99 13.84 -19.26
C ARG A 549 -19.49 13.89 -20.71
N LEU A 550 -18.60 13.68 -21.68
CA LEU A 550 -18.94 13.57 -23.09
C LEU A 550 -19.56 12.20 -23.38
N THR A 551 -20.45 12.19 -24.37
CA THR A 551 -21.11 10.98 -24.83
C THR A 551 -20.39 10.36 -26.02
N TYR A 552 -20.66 9.09 -26.30
CA TYR A 552 -20.15 8.38 -27.48
C TYR A 552 -20.38 9.18 -28.77
N GLU A 553 -21.59 9.71 -28.96
CA GLU A 553 -21.98 10.49 -30.14
C GLU A 553 -21.13 11.76 -30.27
N MET A 554 -20.94 12.49 -29.17
CA MET A 554 -20.10 13.70 -29.15
C MET A 554 -18.63 13.37 -29.43
N ILE A 555 -18.08 12.35 -28.76
CA ILE A 555 -16.67 11.96 -28.95
C ILE A 555 -16.43 11.52 -30.40
N ASN A 556 -17.33 10.72 -30.97
CA ASN A 556 -17.22 10.27 -32.35
C ASN A 556 -17.36 11.41 -33.37
N GLN A 557 -18.15 12.46 -33.04
CA GLN A 557 -18.26 13.66 -33.87
C GLN A 557 -16.99 14.51 -33.83
N TYR A 558 -16.38 14.70 -32.66
CA TYR A 558 -15.20 15.56 -32.49
C TYR A 558 -13.89 14.84 -32.81
N PHE A 559 -13.80 13.54 -32.53
CA PHE A 559 -12.60 12.71 -32.59
C PHE A 559 -12.90 11.34 -33.23
N PRO A 560 -13.25 11.29 -34.53
CA PRO A 560 -13.78 10.08 -35.19
C PRO A 560 -12.81 8.89 -35.19
N ASP A 561 -11.50 9.13 -35.10
CA ASP A 561 -10.48 8.07 -35.11
C ASP A 561 -10.17 7.53 -33.70
N LEU A 562 -10.60 8.21 -32.63
CA LEU A 562 -10.21 7.88 -31.25
C LEU A 562 -10.84 6.56 -30.78
N ILE A 563 -12.17 6.44 -30.85
CA ILE A 563 -12.86 5.24 -30.37
C ILE A 563 -12.49 4.01 -31.21
N PRO A 564 -12.55 4.05 -32.56
CA PRO A 564 -12.14 2.91 -33.38
C PRO A 564 -10.65 2.58 -33.23
N GLY A 565 -9.78 3.59 -33.11
CA GLY A 565 -8.34 3.39 -32.94
C GLY A 565 -7.98 2.70 -31.62
N LEU A 566 -8.62 3.11 -30.52
CA LEU A 566 -8.43 2.48 -29.21
C LEU A 566 -9.02 1.07 -29.19
N ALA A 567 -10.26 0.88 -29.66
CA ALA A 567 -10.94 -0.42 -29.60
C ALA A 567 -10.28 -1.50 -30.46
N ASN A 568 -9.63 -1.12 -31.57
CA ASN A 568 -8.93 -2.05 -32.47
C ASN A 568 -7.47 -2.30 -32.08
N HIS A 569 -6.93 -1.59 -31.09
CA HIS A 569 -5.56 -1.81 -30.64
C HIS A 569 -5.45 -3.13 -29.86
N GLU A 570 -4.53 -4.02 -30.23
CA GLU A 570 -4.38 -5.36 -29.63
C GLU A 570 -4.15 -5.36 -28.11
N GLY A 571 -3.57 -4.27 -27.58
CA GLY A 571 -3.36 -4.06 -26.15
C GLY A 571 -4.60 -3.66 -25.35
N ILE A 572 -5.72 -3.34 -26.00
CA ILE A 572 -6.96 -2.90 -25.37
C ILE A 572 -7.97 -4.03 -25.38
N GLY A 573 -8.54 -4.34 -24.21
CA GLY A 573 -9.57 -5.36 -24.08
C GLY A 573 -10.94 -4.79 -24.43
N PHE A 574 -11.28 -3.65 -23.81
CA PHE A 574 -12.52 -2.93 -24.09
C PHE A 574 -12.43 -1.47 -23.66
N LEU A 575 -13.36 -0.67 -24.18
CA LEU A 575 -13.67 0.69 -23.74
C LEU A 575 -15.05 0.70 -23.09
N MET A 576 -15.26 1.51 -22.06
CA MET A 576 -16.60 1.85 -21.55
C MET A 576 -16.88 3.33 -21.79
N ILE A 577 -17.96 3.62 -22.52
CA ILE A 577 -18.37 4.98 -22.94
C ILE A 577 -19.89 5.10 -22.79
N ARG A 578 -20.37 6.24 -22.28
CA ARG A 578 -21.82 6.50 -22.20
C ARG A 578 -22.34 7.05 -23.52
N SER A 579 -23.37 6.42 -24.10
CA SER A 579 -24.14 6.91 -25.24
C SER A 579 -25.44 7.57 -24.77
N GLU A 580 -25.87 8.63 -25.46
CA GLU A 580 -27.20 9.23 -25.22
C GLU A 580 -28.31 8.30 -25.70
N SER A 581 -28.09 7.62 -26.82
CA SER A 581 -29.09 6.80 -27.49
C SER A 581 -29.26 5.43 -26.85
N PHE A 582 -28.16 4.84 -26.38
CA PHE A 582 -28.12 3.43 -25.95
C PHE A 582 -27.72 3.25 -24.47
N GLY A 583 -27.42 4.34 -23.76
CA GLY A 583 -26.86 4.29 -22.41
C GLY A 583 -25.41 3.79 -22.42
N PRO A 584 -24.90 3.20 -21.32
CA PRO A 584 -23.53 2.71 -21.26
C PRO A 584 -23.22 1.59 -22.25
N LEU A 585 -22.15 1.78 -23.03
CA LEU A 585 -21.63 0.84 -24.01
C LEU A 585 -20.27 0.31 -23.56
N VAL A 586 -20.04 -0.98 -23.76
CA VAL A 586 -18.70 -1.59 -23.69
C VAL A 586 -18.30 -2.03 -25.08
N ILE A 587 -17.23 -1.44 -25.61
CA ILE A 587 -16.81 -1.58 -27.00
C ILE A 587 -15.49 -2.35 -27.04
N GLY A 588 -15.49 -3.53 -27.68
CA GLY A 588 -14.28 -4.28 -28.03
C GLY A 588 -14.00 -4.22 -29.53
N SER A 589 -12.91 -4.86 -29.97
CA SER A 589 -12.49 -4.88 -31.39
C SER A 589 -13.47 -5.58 -32.34
N GLN A 590 -14.32 -6.49 -31.82
CA GLN A 590 -15.20 -7.35 -32.61
C GLN A 590 -16.66 -7.36 -32.13
N GLY A 591 -17.03 -6.48 -31.20
CA GLY A 591 -18.38 -6.44 -30.67
C GLY A 591 -18.61 -5.38 -29.61
N ILE A 592 -19.89 -5.18 -29.29
CA ILE A 592 -20.38 -4.20 -28.33
C ILE A 592 -21.30 -4.92 -27.34
N TYR A 593 -21.13 -4.64 -26.06
CA TYR A 593 -22.07 -5.02 -25.01
C TYR A 593 -22.84 -3.77 -24.58
N TYR A 594 -24.15 -3.84 -24.63
CA TYR A 594 -25.07 -2.79 -24.20
C TYR A 594 -25.42 -3.01 -22.73
N LEU A 595 -24.83 -2.20 -21.84
CA LEU A 595 -25.01 -2.40 -20.38
C LEU A 595 -26.42 -2.04 -19.91
N SER A 596 -27.20 -1.28 -20.69
CA SER A 596 -28.57 -0.91 -20.34
C SER A 596 -29.51 -2.12 -20.28
N ASP A 597 -29.38 -3.06 -21.21
CA ASP A 597 -30.31 -4.20 -21.39
C ASP A 597 -29.61 -5.56 -21.46
N ASP A 598 -28.29 -5.60 -21.23
CA ASP A 598 -27.46 -6.81 -21.27
C ASP A 598 -27.44 -7.53 -22.64
N THR A 599 -27.68 -6.79 -23.72
CA THR A 599 -27.58 -7.32 -25.08
C THR A 599 -26.15 -7.21 -25.63
N VAL A 600 -25.82 -8.11 -26.58
CA VAL A 600 -24.49 -8.15 -27.21
C VAL A 600 -24.64 -8.18 -28.72
N GLU A 601 -23.88 -7.30 -29.38
CA GLU A 601 -23.67 -7.30 -30.82
C GLU A 601 -22.26 -7.80 -31.14
N GLY A 602 -22.14 -8.78 -32.03
CA GLY A 602 -20.85 -9.38 -32.37
C GLY A 602 -20.28 -10.27 -31.25
N VAL A 603 -18.99 -10.14 -30.97
CA VAL A 603 -18.31 -10.91 -29.91
C VAL A 603 -18.40 -10.16 -28.58
N ASN A 604 -18.89 -10.84 -27.52
CA ASN A 604 -18.98 -10.27 -26.17
C ASN A 604 -17.60 -9.83 -25.64
N PRO A 605 -17.33 -8.51 -25.47
CA PRO A 605 -16.05 -8.00 -24.97
C PRO A 605 -15.75 -8.37 -23.51
N LEU A 606 -16.77 -8.71 -22.73
CA LEU A 606 -16.67 -9.01 -21.29
C LEU A 606 -16.51 -10.50 -20.98
N LYS A 607 -16.52 -11.37 -21.99
CA LYS A 607 -16.58 -12.83 -21.85
C LYS A 607 -15.56 -13.42 -20.87
N ASP A 608 -14.32 -12.93 -20.89
CA ASP A 608 -13.22 -13.48 -20.09
C ASP A 608 -12.98 -12.71 -18.76
N PHE A 609 -13.79 -11.70 -18.43
CA PHE A 609 -13.61 -10.85 -17.24
C PHE A 609 -14.43 -11.27 -16.02
N GLY A 610 -15.22 -12.34 -16.13
CA GLY A 610 -16.05 -12.88 -15.05
C GLY A 610 -17.52 -12.45 -15.14
N PRO A 611 -18.42 -13.15 -14.41
CA PRO A 611 -19.86 -12.98 -14.55
C PRO A 611 -20.37 -11.60 -14.08
N ASN A 612 -19.70 -10.99 -13.10
CA ASN A 612 -20.09 -9.70 -12.53
C ASN A 612 -19.45 -8.49 -13.24
N ALA A 613 -18.66 -8.69 -14.31
CA ALA A 613 -17.98 -7.61 -15.02
C ALA A 613 -18.96 -6.52 -15.51
N ALA A 614 -20.10 -6.92 -16.08
CA ALA A 614 -21.14 -5.99 -16.51
C ALA A 614 -21.77 -5.22 -15.33
N HIS A 615 -21.98 -5.89 -14.19
CA HIS A 615 -22.48 -5.25 -12.97
C HIS A 615 -21.52 -4.16 -12.46
N HIS A 616 -20.22 -4.48 -12.36
CA HIS A 616 -19.20 -3.52 -11.93
C HIS A 616 -19.09 -2.32 -12.86
N LEU A 617 -19.19 -2.53 -14.18
CA LEU A 617 -19.15 -1.44 -15.17
C LEU A 617 -20.41 -0.57 -15.10
N LYS A 618 -21.61 -1.15 -14.95
CA LYS A 618 -22.86 -0.38 -14.70
C LYS A 618 -22.75 0.48 -13.45
N ARG A 619 -22.20 -0.08 -12.36
CA ARG A 619 -21.96 0.64 -11.11
C ARG A 619 -20.99 1.80 -11.33
N THR A 620 -19.85 1.55 -11.96
CA THR A 620 -18.82 2.57 -12.24
C THR A 620 -19.34 3.69 -13.15
N ASP A 621 -20.16 3.35 -14.15
CA ASP A 621 -20.81 4.30 -15.05
C ASP A 621 -21.81 5.25 -14.34
N SER A 622 -22.30 4.85 -13.15
CA SER A 622 -23.15 5.68 -12.30
C SER A 622 -22.38 6.69 -11.44
N PHE A 623 -21.05 6.57 -11.36
CA PHE A 623 -20.23 7.46 -10.54
C PHE A 623 -20.18 8.87 -11.12
N LYS A 624 -20.13 9.85 -10.23
CA LYS A 624 -20.02 11.27 -10.55
C LYS A 624 -18.73 11.60 -11.31
N TYR A 625 -17.61 10.98 -10.90
CA TYR A 625 -16.26 11.28 -11.41
C TYR A 625 -15.75 10.28 -12.45
N VAL A 626 -16.62 9.43 -13.00
CA VAL A 626 -16.26 8.47 -14.06
C VAL A 626 -15.69 9.20 -15.30
N PRO A 627 -14.64 8.68 -15.96
CA PRO A 627 -14.06 9.32 -17.13
C PRO A 627 -15.00 9.33 -18.34
N ASP A 628 -14.67 10.17 -19.32
CA ASP A 628 -15.37 10.19 -20.61
C ASP A 628 -15.19 8.86 -21.33
N ILE A 629 -13.97 8.33 -21.31
CA ILE A 629 -13.64 6.99 -21.78
C ILE A 629 -12.87 6.27 -20.68
N LEU A 630 -13.43 5.15 -20.20
CA LEU A 630 -12.71 4.19 -19.38
C LEU A 630 -12.14 3.11 -20.29
N VAL A 631 -10.87 2.79 -20.11
CA VAL A 631 -10.11 1.87 -20.97
C VAL A 631 -9.61 0.73 -20.11
N ASN A 632 -9.91 -0.53 -20.45
CA ASN A 632 -9.30 -1.68 -19.79
C ASN A 632 -8.35 -2.34 -20.78
N SER A 633 -7.12 -2.66 -20.36
CA SER A 633 -6.20 -3.44 -21.18
C SER A 633 -6.78 -4.81 -21.50
N PHE A 634 -6.21 -5.53 -22.47
CA PHE A 634 -6.56 -6.92 -22.71
C PHE A 634 -6.32 -7.81 -21.46
N TYR A 635 -6.93 -8.99 -21.45
CA TYR A 635 -6.65 -10.03 -20.47
C TYR A 635 -6.40 -11.37 -21.19
N ASP A 636 -5.21 -11.95 -21.00
CA ASP A 636 -4.86 -13.30 -21.45
C ASP A 636 -5.14 -14.30 -20.32
N LYS A 637 -6.23 -15.04 -20.44
CA LYS A 637 -6.68 -16.01 -19.43
C LYS A 637 -5.75 -17.22 -19.26
N GLU A 638 -5.04 -17.61 -20.32
CA GLU A 638 -4.20 -18.81 -20.30
C GLU A 638 -2.90 -18.52 -19.53
N LYS A 639 -2.34 -17.33 -19.73
CA LYS A 639 -1.17 -16.86 -18.99
C LYS A 639 -1.53 -16.17 -17.68
N ASN A 640 -2.81 -15.83 -17.49
CA ASN A 640 -3.27 -14.97 -16.42
C ASN A 640 -2.50 -13.64 -16.40
N GLU A 641 -2.45 -12.98 -17.57
CA GLU A 641 -1.70 -11.75 -17.77
C GLU A 641 -2.56 -10.58 -18.25
N VAL A 642 -2.19 -9.38 -17.83
CA VAL A 642 -2.71 -8.11 -18.35
C VAL A 642 -1.58 -7.25 -18.90
N ALA A 643 -1.90 -6.07 -19.42
CA ALA A 643 -0.92 -5.04 -19.72
C ALA A 643 -1.22 -3.77 -18.93
N ALA A 644 -0.48 -3.55 -17.85
CA ALA A 644 -0.55 -2.31 -17.09
C ALA A 644 -0.22 -1.13 -18.01
N PHE A 645 -1.03 -0.07 -17.97
CA PHE A 645 -0.71 1.21 -18.59
C PHE A 645 0.38 1.95 -17.82
N GLU A 646 0.61 1.57 -16.57
CA GLU A 646 1.73 2.01 -15.73
C GLU A 646 2.95 1.09 -15.89
N GLU A 647 4.13 1.58 -15.48
CA GLU A 647 5.36 0.77 -15.45
C GLU A 647 5.41 -0.15 -14.22
N LEU A 648 4.36 -0.96 -14.03
CA LEU A 648 4.20 -1.93 -12.95
C LEU A 648 3.92 -3.33 -13.57
N ILE A 649 4.73 -4.34 -13.24
CA ILE A 649 4.60 -5.69 -13.82
C ILE A 649 3.64 -6.59 -13.03
N GLY A 650 3.58 -6.41 -11.72
CA GLY A 650 2.39 -6.74 -10.96
C GLY A 650 1.43 -5.55 -11.06
N SER A 651 0.17 -5.78 -11.37
CA SER A 651 -0.79 -4.70 -11.60
C SER A 651 -2.15 -5.06 -11.02
N HIS A 652 -2.84 -4.03 -10.55
CA HIS A 652 -4.24 -4.10 -10.15
C HIS A 652 -4.98 -2.84 -10.64
N GLY A 653 -6.22 -2.59 -10.22
CA GLY A 653 -7.01 -1.40 -10.56
C GLY A 653 -8.10 -1.64 -11.59
N GLY A 654 -7.89 -2.52 -12.58
CA GLY A 654 -8.87 -2.84 -13.61
C GLY A 654 -9.56 -4.20 -13.42
N LEU A 655 -10.14 -4.70 -14.50
CA LEU A 655 -10.68 -6.06 -14.58
C LEU A 655 -9.65 -7.02 -15.19
N GLY A 656 -9.77 -8.29 -14.82
CA GLY A 656 -9.04 -9.41 -15.43
C GLY A 656 -7.99 -10.03 -14.50
N GLY A 657 -7.95 -11.35 -14.48
CA GLY A 657 -6.94 -12.13 -13.76
C GLY A 657 -7.18 -12.25 -12.26
N ASN A 658 -6.10 -12.20 -11.48
CA ASN A 658 -6.11 -12.41 -10.04
C ASN A 658 -6.26 -11.11 -9.22
N GLN A 659 -6.15 -9.94 -9.86
CA GLN A 659 -6.37 -8.65 -9.21
C GLN A 659 -7.76 -8.49 -8.57
N THR A 660 -8.78 -9.15 -9.12
CA THR A 660 -10.16 -9.09 -8.60
C THR A 660 -10.51 -10.22 -7.65
N LYS A 661 -9.54 -11.05 -7.24
CA LYS A 661 -9.75 -12.30 -6.45
C LYS A 661 -8.98 -12.32 -5.12
N PRO A 662 -9.20 -11.34 -4.23
CA PRO A 662 -8.68 -11.34 -2.86
C PRO A 662 -9.33 -12.44 -2.00
N PHE A 663 -8.95 -12.46 -0.72
CA PHE A 663 -9.45 -13.44 0.24
C PHE A 663 -9.73 -12.81 1.60
N ILE A 664 -10.51 -13.53 2.39
CA ILE A 664 -10.60 -13.40 3.84
C ILE A 664 -10.27 -14.77 4.48
N MET A 665 -9.35 -14.77 5.43
CA MET A 665 -9.03 -15.87 6.32
C MET A 665 -9.54 -15.54 7.71
N TYR A 666 -10.53 -16.29 8.18
CA TYR A 666 -11.32 -15.95 9.36
C TYR A 666 -11.43 -17.13 10.33
N PRO A 667 -11.73 -16.88 11.62
CA PRO A 667 -11.89 -17.95 12.61
C PRO A 667 -12.96 -18.96 12.20
N SER A 668 -12.70 -20.25 12.38
CA SER A 668 -13.63 -21.32 11.99
C SER A 668 -14.99 -21.28 12.70
N THR A 669 -15.12 -20.49 13.77
CA THR A 669 -16.36 -20.21 14.50
C THR A 669 -17.31 -19.30 13.73
N TRP A 670 -16.85 -18.53 12.75
CA TRP A 670 -17.75 -17.79 11.86
C TRP A 670 -18.30 -18.72 10.78
N ASP A 671 -19.56 -18.51 10.44
CA ASP A 671 -20.19 -19.19 9.32
C ASP A 671 -20.35 -18.22 8.15
N LEU A 672 -19.57 -18.45 7.10
CA LEU A 672 -19.56 -17.69 5.86
C LEU A 672 -19.68 -18.62 4.64
N SER A 673 -20.09 -19.89 4.81
CA SER A 673 -20.08 -20.85 3.69
C SER A 673 -20.97 -20.39 2.55
N ASP A 674 -22.16 -19.90 2.88
CA ASP A 674 -23.23 -19.61 1.92
C ASP A 674 -23.23 -18.13 1.46
N GLU A 675 -22.36 -17.30 2.02
CA GLU A 675 -22.25 -15.88 1.67
C GLU A 675 -21.52 -15.70 0.34
N GLU A 676 -22.14 -15.09 -0.68
CA GLU A 676 -21.40 -14.59 -1.84
C GLU A 676 -20.94 -13.16 -1.56
N ILE A 677 -19.63 -12.91 -1.59
CA ILE A 677 -19.05 -11.60 -1.29
C ILE A 677 -18.56 -10.97 -2.59
N VAL A 678 -19.39 -10.08 -3.15
CA VAL A 678 -19.09 -9.27 -4.33
C VAL A 678 -19.07 -7.80 -3.90
N GLY A 679 -17.92 -7.17 -4.04
CA GLY A 679 -17.69 -5.78 -3.63
C GLY A 679 -17.24 -5.62 -2.18
N ALA A 680 -16.49 -4.55 -1.94
CA ALA A 680 -15.92 -4.20 -0.64
C ALA A 680 -17.01 -3.78 0.37
N GLU A 681 -18.09 -3.16 -0.09
CA GLU A 681 -19.26 -2.81 0.73
C GLU A 681 -19.91 -4.07 1.31
N LYS A 682 -20.04 -5.15 0.51
CA LYS A 682 -20.57 -6.42 1.00
C LYS A 682 -19.65 -7.06 2.04
N LEU A 683 -18.34 -6.96 1.86
CA LEU A 683 -17.38 -7.43 2.86
C LEU A 683 -17.52 -6.64 4.17
N HIS A 684 -17.71 -5.32 4.12
CA HIS A 684 -17.97 -4.50 5.30
C HIS A 684 -19.20 -4.98 6.08
N GLU A 685 -20.33 -5.22 5.40
CA GLU A 685 -21.55 -5.74 6.03
C GLU A 685 -21.28 -7.06 6.77
N VAL A 686 -20.59 -7.99 6.11
CA VAL A 686 -20.22 -9.28 6.69
C VAL A 686 -19.36 -9.08 7.94
N LEU A 687 -18.31 -8.26 7.86
CA LEU A 687 -17.42 -8.02 8.99
C LEU A 687 -18.16 -7.35 10.16
N LYS A 688 -18.96 -6.31 9.88
CA LYS A 688 -19.72 -5.58 10.89
C LYS A 688 -20.75 -6.48 11.58
N SER A 689 -21.48 -7.30 10.82
CA SER A 689 -22.42 -8.29 11.35
C SER A 689 -21.74 -9.32 12.27
N GLN A 690 -20.54 -9.78 11.92
CA GLN A 690 -19.78 -10.73 12.74
C GLN A 690 -19.28 -10.08 14.05
N LEU A 691 -18.85 -8.81 14.00
CA LEU A 691 -18.47 -8.04 15.19
C LEU A 691 -19.66 -7.87 16.14
N GLU A 692 -20.79 -7.38 15.61
CA GLU A 692 -22.02 -7.13 16.37
C GLU A 692 -22.55 -8.41 16.99
N SER A 693 -22.71 -9.48 16.21
CA SER A 693 -23.16 -10.79 16.70
C SER A 693 -22.27 -11.32 17.83
N SER A 694 -20.95 -11.15 17.70
CA SER A 694 -19.99 -11.60 18.72
C SER A 694 -20.02 -10.76 20.01
N TRP A 695 -20.49 -9.51 19.92
CA TRP A 695 -20.63 -8.60 21.06
C TRP A 695 -21.99 -8.71 21.73
N GLU A 696 -23.06 -8.97 20.97
CA GLU A 696 -24.42 -9.18 21.48
C GLU A 696 -24.58 -10.52 22.22
N MET A 697 -23.97 -11.60 21.72
CA MET A 697 -24.02 -12.93 22.38
C MET A 697 -23.39 -12.97 23.80
N LYS A 698 -22.79 -11.88 24.28
CA LYS A 698 -22.09 -11.80 25.58
C LYS A 698 -22.58 -10.67 26.50
N ASN A 699 -23.63 -9.94 26.11
CA ASN A 699 -24.42 -9.10 27.01
C ASN A 699 -25.55 -9.93 27.62
#